data_AF-A0A1T2LC87-F1
#
_entry.id   AF-A0A1T2LC87-F1
#
_cell.length_a   1.000
_cell.length_b   1.000
_cell.length_c   1.000
_cell.angle_alpha   90.00
_cell.angle_beta   90.00
_cell.angle_gamma   90.00
#
_symmetry.space_group_name_H-M   'P 1'
#
loop_
_entity.id
_entity.type
_entity.pdbx_description
1 polymer ?
#
loop_
_entity_poly.entity_id
_entity_poly.type
_entity_poly.pdbx_seq_one_letter_code
_entity_poly.pdbx_strand_id
1 'polypeptide(L)'
;MQQLSLASEGGVVVFSGVNPKGGKPVTRSVDISKSVFGEDVLHQFLRYFLLSPGRLSLKLSTRTHVWNHQVCKVVSHLTESEVIPLDVGVPRMPGKDEHNKSKEQPLLGKSKRQKVVGSKVRKLFVNVDYARSDSDYLDCVYNDLVGRSTALLEACLAYFDALKADHERGHQLAFQITDTVIEDTLASGGYEHHSGQPKANKTVLPKVTNQKIFSDGYVWTLARFRYLLGTESDPFCISTSAMASRDVFFENGTSSVSAKLRACGEALRAKTALTPKQAEYFNASDLVYRFAGVLFNLDMIVLSAILIHEHPNINPDSILSAELKNKHGSSYLEITDGGKNQLFSVDKPRAGKRKTAVLSDRSREVLEFIVAATGPARRMMKEAGDRNWRLLFLGNQAGHRLGPLKGKAGPHLVGGNKGVISLIDLYPALKDSGLGVGTLSLSALRNTMGIIHWFETGSTREMARVLGNTQRVTLEHYIPPALLSAWSNRQIRRFQQTLIVLASYNEDYLLDVSDFECTADLTAFMAQIFFTSQPDRSPIDSVSYSMLLERFAFIYDGGQDADKKDAQFNLRLDPASLATLYCYSDSARKLPESMRNRVDPTTKISPRHFINLSAMITHVCESKEGVGDSYDLDALRSCHEKALLKKSELSDRFDKFSVNSAWG
;
A
#
# COMPACT_ATOMS: atom_id res chain seq x y z
N MET A 1 18.34 10.84 24.94
CA MET A 1 19.36 11.21 25.94
C MET A 1 19.07 12.62 26.38
N GLN A 2 18.85 12.85 27.67
CA GLN A 2 19.05 14.14 28.35
C GLN A 2 19.07 13.85 29.86
N GLN A 3 20.14 14.30 30.50
CA GLN A 3 20.62 13.91 31.83
C GLN A 3 19.74 14.44 32.96
N LEU A 4 19.60 13.65 34.03
CA LEU A 4 19.42 14.20 35.38
C LEU A 4 20.70 14.95 35.72
N SER A 5 20.61 16.25 36.02
CA SER A 5 21.75 17.01 36.54
C SER A 5 21.77 16.91 38.07
N LEU A 6 22.93 16.47 38.58
CA LEU A 6 23.27 16.45 39.99
C LEU A 6 24.21 17.64 40.24
N ALA A 7 23.83 18.54 41.13
CA ALA A 7 24.70 19.62 41.60
C ALA A 7 24.83 19.52 43.12
N SER A 8 26.06 19.66 43.63
CA SER A 8 26.38 19.67 45.06
C SER A 8 27.04 21.00 45.37
N GLU A 9 26.34 21.88 46.07
CA GLU A 9 26.89 23.14 46.60
C GLU A 9 26.59 23.20 48.10
N GLY A 10 27.61 23.46 48.91
CA GLY A 10 27.44 23.77 50.33
C GLY A 10 26.79 22.68 51.19
N GLY A 11 27.00 21.39 50.86
CA GLY A 11 26.38 20.29 51.61
C GLY A 11 24.89 20.09 51.28
N VAL A 12 24.41 20.57 50.13
CA VAL A 12 23.06 20.31 49.64
C VAL A 12 23.13 19.69 48.25
N VAL A 13 22.50 18.52 48.06
CA VAL A 13 22.41 17.84 46.77
C VAL A 13 21.07 18.18 46.11
N VAL A 14 21.13 18.75 44.91
CA VAL A 14 19.93 19.13 44.16
C VAL A 14 19.68 18.12 43.03
N PHE A 15 18.53 17.45 43.09
CA PHE A 15 18.04 16.56 42.06
C PHE A 15 17.07 17.32 41.15
N SER A 16 17.39 17.38 39.85
CA SER A 16 16.56 18.06 38.86
C SER A 16 16.13 17.11 37.75
N GLY A 17 14.82 16.92 37.59
CA GLY A 17 14.21 16.04 36.59
C GLY A 17 13.30 16.80 35.63
N VAL A 18 13.38 16.49 34.34
CA VAL A 18 12.52 17.11 33.31
C VAL A 18 11.06 16.71 33.53
N ASN A 19 10.15 17.68 33.44
CA ASN A 19 8.72 17.40 33.47
C ASN A 19 8.28 16.70 32.17
N PRO A 20 7.78 15.46 32.21
CA PRO A 20 7.46 14.68 31.00
C PRO A 20 6.30 15.25 30.16
N LYS A 21 5.60 16.29 30.63
CA LYS A 21 4.54 16.99 29.88
C LYS A 21 4.95 18.36 29.33
N GLY A 22 6.21 18.75 29.47
CA GLY A 22 6.69 20.11 29.17
C GLY A 22 6.30 21.10 30.27
N GLY A 23 7.27 21.87 30.78
CA GLY A 23 7.11 22.79 31.92
C GLY A 23 8.40 22.92 32.74
N LYS A 24 8.36 23.71 33.83
CA LYS A 24 9.51 23.87 34.73
C LYS A 24 10.01 22.51 35.26
N PRO A 25 11.33 22.26 35.35
CA PRO A 25 11.89 21.04 35.91
C PRO A 25 11.39 20.82 37.35
N VAL A 26 11.22 19.57 37.75
CA VAL A 26 10.97 19.23 39.15
C VAL A 26 12.32 19.18 39.85
N THR A 27 12.57 20.15 40.72
CA THR A 27 13.79 20.26 41.52
C THR A 27 13.50 19.91 42.98
N ARG A 28 14.37 19.12 43.60
CA ARG A 28 14.37 18.90 45.05
C ARG A 28 15.79 18.92 45.58
N SER A 29 15.99 19.70 46.64
CA SER A 29 17.25 19.83 47.35
C SER A 29 17.24 18.96 48.60
N VAL A 30 18.32 18.26 48.88
CA VAL A 30 18.52 17.44 50.08
C VAL A 30 19.76 17.94 50.80
N ASP A 31 19.58 18.46 52.01
CA ASP A 31 20.69 18.88 52.88
C ASP A 31 21.39 17.63 53.44
N ILE A 32 22.64 17.46 53.03
CA ILE A 32 23.55 16.38 53.43
C ILE A 32 24.60 16.86 54.44
N SER A 33 24.52 18.10 54.95
CA SER A 33 25.49 18.69 55.89
C SER A 33 25.65 17.91 57.19
N LYS A 34 24.74 16.97 57.51
CA LYS A 34 24.80 16.11 58.70
C LYS A 34 24.77 14.61 58.42
N SER A 35 24.84 14.18 57.16
CA SER A 35 24.79 12.76 56.79
C SER A 35 25.96 12.41 55.87
N VAL A 36 26.84 11.53 56.32
CA VAL A 36 27.67 10.72 55.41
C VAL A 36 26.71 10.12 54.39
N PHE A 37 27.04 10.18 53.08
CA PHE A 37 26.19 9.66 52.01
C PHE A 37 25.83 8.19 52.35
N GLY A 38 24.65 8.01 52.92
CA GLY A 38 24.32 6.85 53.74
C GLY A 38 22.84 6.57 53.68
N GLU A 39 22.46 5.34 54.06
CA GLU A 39 21.18 4.65 53.83
C GLU A 39 19.93 5.54 53.85
N ASP A 40 19.88 6.57 54.70
CA ASP A 40 18.77 7.51 54.81
C ASP A 40 18.41 8.24 53.50
N VAL A 41 19.39 8.66 52.70
CA VAL A 41 19.12 9.35 51.42
C VAL A 41 18.53 8.37 50.40
N LEU A 42 19.10 7.17 50.33
CA LEU A 42 18.61 6.10 49.45
C LEU A 42 17.21 5.65 49.88
N HIS A 43 16.96 5.55 51.19
CA HIS A 43 15.68 5.19 51.76
C HIS A 43 14.62 6.25 51.49
N GLN A 44 14.94 7.55 51.63
CA GLN A 44 14.02 8.63 51.25
C GLN A 44 13.75 8.68 49.74
N PHE A 45 14.76 8.40 48.91
CA PHE A 45 14.61 8.30 47.46
C PHE A 45 13.66 7.16 47.07
N LEU A 46 13.88 5.95 47.58
CA LEU A 46 13.02 4.79 47.32
C LEU A 46 11.60 5.01 47.86
N ARG A 47 11.47 5.53 49.09
CA ARG A 47 10.18 5.88 49.70
C ARG A 47 9.39 6.88 48.84
N TYR A 48 10.05 7.87 48.24
CA TYR A 48 9.39 8.81 47.35
C TYR A 48 8.82 8.11 46.09
N PHE A 49 9.57 7.24 45.44
CA PHE A 49 9.11 6.57 44.21
C PHE A 49 8.08 5.46 44.47
N LEU A 50 8.14 4.81 45.64
CA LEU A 50 7.24 3.70 45.99
C LEU A 50 5.96 4.14 46.69
N LEU A 51 6.03 5.15 47.57
CA LEU A 51 4.97 5.45 48.54
C LEU A 51 4.37 6.86 48.43
N SER A 52 4.83 7.70 47.49
CA SER A 52 4.24 9.05 47.35
C SER A 52 2.78 9.00 46.90
N PRO A 53 1.85 9.68 47.59
CA PRO A 53 0.41 9.65 47.28
C PRO A 53 0.09 10.04 45.82
N GLY A 54 0.78 11.04 45.27
CA GLY A 54 0.61 11.46 43.87
C GLY A 54 1.16 10.48 42.82
N ARG A 55 2.00 9.50 43.23
CA ARG A 55 2.53 8.44 42.36
C ARG A 55 1.69 7.17 42.45
N LEU A 56 1.11 6.90 43.63
CA LEU A 56 0.17 5.79 43.83
C LEU A 56 -1.11 5.94 43.00
N SER A 57 -1.51 7.18 42.67
CA SER A 57 -2.64 7.47 41.76
C SER A 57 -2.30 7.31 40.27
N LEU A 58 -1.03 7.08 39.90
CA LEU A 58 -0.64 6.86 38.51
C LEU A 58 -0.93 5.43 38.07
N LYS A 59 -1.25 5.26 36.78
CA LYS A 59 -1.41 3.93 36.15
C LYS A 59 -0.19 3.04 36.40
N LEU A 60 -0.45 1.75 36.62
CA LEU A 60 0.60 0.75 36.85
C LEU A 60 1.67 0.78 35.75
N SER A 61 1.27 0.87 34.48
CA SER A 61 2.18 0.98 33.33
C SER A 61 3.19 2.14 33.45
N THR A 62 2.73 3.29 33.94
CA THR A 62 3.57 4.49 34.14
C THR A 62 4.52 4.29 35.31
N ARG A 63 4.07 3.63 36.38
CA ARG A 63 4.90 3.31 37.55
C ARG A 63 5.99 2.29 37.19
N THR A 64 5.64 1.25 36.43
CA THR A 64 6.59 0.25 35.90
C THR A 64 7.63 0.90 34.99
N HIS A 65 7.21 1.78 34.08
CA HIS A 65 8.13 2.50 33.19
C HIS A 65 9.13 3.37 33.97
N VAL A 66 8.65 4.16 34.93
CA VAL A 66 9.50 5.03 35.75
C VAL A 66 10.50 4.21 36.56
N TRP A 67 10.06 3.12 37.19
CA TRP A 67 10.95 2.26 37.97
C TRP A 67 12.05 1.67 37.10
N ASN A 68 11.68 0.98 36.02
CA ASN A 68 12.64 0.26 35.18
C ASN A 68 13.60 1.20 34.44
N HIS A 69 13.14 2.40 34.03
CA HIS A 69 13.95 3.30 33.18
C HIS A 69 14.57 4.50 33.89
N GLN A 70 14.07 4.90 35.06
CA GLN A 70 14.61 6.04 35.82
C GLN A 70 15.23 5.57 37.13
N VAL A 71 14.47 4.87 37.97
CA VAL A 71 14.93 4.47 39.31
C VAL A 71 16.04 3.41 39.23
N CYS A 72 15.82 2.31 38.50
CA CYS A 72 16.82 1.25 38.36
C CYS A 72 18.14 1.77 37.79
N LYS A 73 18.11 2.77 36.89
CA LYS A 73 19.35 3.36 36.33
C LYS A 73 20.14 4.13 37.37
N VAL A 74 19.46 4.90 38.22
CA VAL A 74 20.11 5.62 39.33
C VAL A 74 20.72 4.63 40.30
N VAL A 75 20.00 3.59 40.67
CA VAL A 75 20.51 2.55 41.59
C VAL A 75 21.68 1.80 40.96
N SER A 76 21.61 1.41 39.67
CA SER A 76 22.75 0.79 38.97
C SER A 76 23.98 1.69 38.92
N HIS A 77 23.81 2.99 38.72
CA HIS A 77 24.94 3.92 38.76
C HIS A 77 25.57 4.04 40.16
N LEU A 78 24.76 3.94 41.22
CA LEU A 78 25.26 3.90 42.60
C LEU A 78 25.98 2.57 42.91
N THR A 79 25.54 1.46 42.32
CA THR A 79 26.26 0.17 42.37
C THR A 79 27.59 0.24 41.62
N GLU A 80 27.62 0.83 40.42
CA GLU A 80 28.86 1.05 39.63
C GLU A 80 29.85 1.99 40.33
N SER A 81 29.35 2.92 41.13
CA SER A 81 30.17 3.86 41.91
C SER A 81 30.58 3.30 43.28
N GLU A 82 30.36 2.01 43.53
CA GLU A 82 30.66 1.29 44.78
C GLU A 82 29.98 1.87 46.04
N VAL A 83 28.95 2.72 45.87
CA VAL A 83 28.13 3.28 46.96
C VAL A 83 27.14 2.23 47.47
N ILE A 84 26.70 1.33 46.59
CA ILE A 84 25.91 0.14 46.91
C ILE A 84 26.76 -1.09 46.57
N PRO A 85 26.84 -2.10 47.46
CA PRO A 85 27.57 -3.33 47.17
C PRO A 85 27.15 -3.99 45.84
N LEU A 86 28.13 -4.49 45.09
CA LEU A 86 27.96 -5.04 43.75
C LEU A 86 27.05 -6.29 43.70
N ASP A 87 26.89 -6.97 44.83
CA ASP A 87 26.05 -8.16 45.01
C ASP A 87 24.56 -7.83 45.23
N VAL A 88 24.22 -6.56 45.44
CA VAL A 88 22.82 -6.13 45.60
C VAL A 88 22.11 -6.13 44.25
N GLY A 89 21.30 -7.17 44.03
CA GLY A 89 20.43 -7.27 42.85
C GLY A 89 19.34 -6.20 42.84
N VAL A 90 19.34 -5.33 41.83
CA VAL A 90 18.28 -4.31 41.65
C VAL A 90 17.04 -4.94 41.01
N PRO A 91 15.90 -5.06 41.73
CA PRO A 91 14.72 -5.74 41.20
C PRO A 91 14.08 -4.91 40.08
N ARG A 92 13.88 -5.53 38.92
CA ARG A 92 13.08 -4.95 37.83
C ARG A 92 11.63 -5.37 37.99
N MET A 93 10.71 -4.45 37.82
CA MET A 93 9.29 -4.79 37.80
C MET A 93 8.98 -5.49 36.48
N PRO A 94 8.55 -6.78 36.49
CA PRO A 94 8.10 -7.43 35.27
C PRO A 94 6.90 -6.66 34.74
N GLY A 95 6.96 -6.27 33.47
CA GLY A 95 5.81 -5.67 32.82
C GLY A 95 4.69 -6.70 32.82
N LYS A 96 3.64 -6.49 33.60
CA LYS A 96 2.32 -6.97 33.18
C LYS A 96 1.97 -6.14 31.96
N ASP A 97 2.37 -6.61 30.78
CA ASP A 97 1.60 -6.29 29.59
C ASP A 97 0.17 -6.67 29.96
N GLU A 98 -0.75 -5.71 29.96
CA GLU A 98 -2.15 -6.05 29.84
C GLU A 98 -2.28 -6.83 28.52
N HIS A 99 -2.13 -8.15 28.60
CA HIS A 99 -2.55 -9.03 27.53
C HIS A 99 -4.03 -8.71 27.28
N ASN A 100 -4.36 -8.47 26.02
CA ASN A 100 -5.71 -8.31 25.47
C ASN A 100 -6.35 -6.91 25.47
N LYS A 101 -5.61 -5.90 25.01
CA LYS A 101 -6.17 -5.07 23.94
C LYS A 101 -5.17 -4.97 22.80
N SER A 102 -5.38 -5.79 21.77
CA SER A 102 -4.68 -5.65 20.50
C SER A 102 -4.71 -4.18 20.10
N LYS A 103 -3.54 -3.56 19.88
CA LYS A 103 -3.50 -2.25 19.21
C LYS A 103 -3.85 -2.51 17.75
N GLU A 104 -5.13 -2.69 17.47
CA GLU A 104 -5.65 -2.99 16.14
C GLU A 104 -5.13 -1.95 15.16
N GLN A 105 -4.32 -2.40 14.20
CA GLN A 105 -4.01 -1.59 13.04
C GLN A 105 -5.31 -1.38 12.24
N PRO A 106 -5.57 -0.17 11.72
CA PRO A 106 -6.76 0.06 10.92
C PRO A 106 -6.74 -0.80 9.65
N LEU A 107 -7.91 -1.20 9.17
CA LEU A 107 -8.12 -1.83 7.87
C LEU A 107 -8.65 -0.79 6.89
N LEU A 108 -8.54 -1.04 5.59
CA LEU A 108 -9.14 -0.19 4.55
C LEU A 108 -10.64 -0.04 4.79
N GLY A 109 -11.13 1.20 4.69
CA GLY A 109 -12.53 1.54 4.92
C GLY A 109 -12.90 1.76 6.38
N LYS A 110 -12.06 1.40 7.36
CA LYS A 110 -12.34 1.66 8.78
C LYS A 110 -11.87 3.05 9.20
N SER A 111 -12.81 3.94 9.49
CA SER A 111 -12.50 5.23 10.11
C SER A 111 -12.08 5.05 11.58
N LYS A 112 -11.24 5.97 12.08
CA LYS A 112 -10.98 6.04 13.53
C LYS A 112 -12.29 6.33 14.25
N ARG A 113 -12.67 5.46 15.19
CA ARG A 113 -13.85 5.66 16.05
C ARG A 113 -13.76 7.03 16.73
N GLN A 114 -14.59 7.99 16.31
CA GLN A 114 -14.76 9.24 17.05
C GLN A 114 -15.55 8.93 18.31
N LYS A 115 -15.10 9.47 19.45
CA LYS A 115 -15.82 9.37 20.71
C LYS A 115 -17.08 10.22 20.56
N VAL A 116 -18.21 9.58 20.32
CA VAL A 116 -19.50 10.25 20.17
C VAL A 116 -19.84 10.90 21.51
N VAL A 117 -19.78 12.23 21.55
CA VAL A 117 -20.35 13.01 22.66
C VAL A 117 -21.78 13.35 22.24
N GLY A 118 -22.76 12.63 22.79
CA GLY A 118 -24.15 13.08 22.81
C GLY A 118 -25.03 12.79 21.59
N SER A 119 -24.90 11.66 20.87
CA SER A 119 -25.97 11.22 19.95
C SER A 119 -26.76 10.04 20.54
N LYS A 120 -28.09 10.12 20.45
CA LYS A 120 -29.02 9.02 20.72
C LYS A 120 -28.54 7.76 19.99
N VAL A 121 -28.17 6.74 20.75
CA VAL A 121 -27.95 5.38 20.25
C VAL A 121 -29.18 5.01 19.41
N ARG A 122 -28.99 4.56 18.17
CA ARG A 122 -30.09 4.02 17.36
C ARG A 122 -30.76 2.92 18.20
N LYS A 123 -32.00 3.15 18.63
CA LYS A 123 -32.82 2.20 19.39
C LYS A 123 -33.33 1.11 18.44
N LEU A 124 -32.42 0.38 17.80
CA LEU A 124 -32.74 -0.94 17.30
C LEU A 124 -32.35 -1.89 18.43
N PHE A 125 -33.34 -2.55 19.04
CA PHE A 125 -33.11 -3.54 20.10
C PHE A 125 -32.28 -4.73 19.61
N VAL A 126 -32.25 -4.97 18.30
CA VAL A 126 -31.48 -6.02 17.65
C VAL A 126 -30.88 -5.43 16.37
N ASN A 127 -29.55 -5.46 16.25
CA ASN A 127 -28.87 -5.19 14.98
C ASN A 127 -29.22 -6.31 13.98
N VAL A 128 -29.57 -5.98 12.74
CA VAL A 128 -29.87 -6.96 11.67
C VAL A 128 -28.68 -7.91 11.44
N ASP A 129 -27.48 -7.48 11.81
CA ASP A 129 -26.27 -8.32 11.78
C ASP A 129 -26.34 -9.54 12.71
N TYR A 130 -27.21 -9.56 13.73
CA TYR A 130 -27.40 -10.73 14.62
C TYR A 130 -28.13 -11.90 13.96
N ALA A 131 -28.81 -11.67 12.83
CA ALA A 131 -29.45 -12.73 12.05
C ALA A 131 -28.47 -13.41 11.07
N ARG A 132 -27.25 -12.90 10.93
CA ARG A 132 -26.24 -13.46 10.03
C ARG A 132 -25.46 -14.57 10.73
N SER A 133 -25.14 -15.63 9.99
CA SER A 133 -24.19 -16.63 10.49
C SER A 133 -22.78 -16.02 10.59
N ASP A 134 -21.95 -16.57 11.49
CA ASP A 134 -20.52 -16.20 11.56
C ASP A 134 -19.84 -16.40 10.19
N SER A 135 -20.30 -17.36 9.37
CA SER A 135 -19.77 -17.60 8.02
C SER A 135 -20.11 -16.44 7.08
N ASP A 136 -21.37 -16.04 7.00
CA ASP A 136 -21.81 -14.93 6.13
C ASP A 136 -21.11 -13.63 6.53
N TYR A 137 -20.93 -13.41 7.83
CA TYR A 137 -20.19 -12.27 8.34
C TYR A 137 -18.73 -12.28 7.85
N LEU A 138 -18.02 -13.41 7.99
CA LEU A 138 -16.63 -13.54 7.59
C LEU A 138 -16.45 -13.39 6.08
N ASP A 139 -17.34 -13.99 5.29
CA ASP A 139 -17.31 -13.91 3.83
C ASP A 139 -17.61 -12.46 3.36
N CYS A 140 -18.57 -11.78 4.00
CA CYS A 140 -18.80 -10.34 3.77
C CYS A 140 -17.56 -9.51 4.09
N VAL A 141 -16.90 -9.74 5.24
CA VAL A 141 -15.69 -9.00 5.62
C VAL A 141 -14.56 -9.24 4.63
N TYR A 142 -14.34 -10.49 4.21
CA TYR A 142 -13.33 -10.82 3.21
C TYR A 142 -13.60 -10.11 1.88
N ASN A 143 -14.82 -10.25 1.35
CA ASN A 143 -15.23 -9.66 0.07
C ASN A 143 -15.15 -8.12 0.10
N ASP A 144 -15.53 -7.49 1.21
CA ASP A 144 -15.39 -6.04 1.41
C ASP A 144 -13.92 -5.59 1.34
N LEU A 145 -13.02 -6.34 1.98
CA LEU A 145 -11.59 -6.00 2.01
C LEU A 145 -10.95 -6.18 0.64
N VAL A 146 -11.26 -7.28 -0.06
CA VAL A 146 -10.81 -7.54 -1.43
C VAL A 146 -11.33 -6.45 -2.36
N GLY A 147 -12.63 -6.17 -2.36
CA GLY A 147 -13.25 -5.15 -3.20
C GLY A 147 -12.64 -3.77 -2.99
N ARG A 148 -12.41 -3.37 -1.73
CA ARG A 148 -11.73 -2.10 -1.40
C ARG A 148 -10.28 -2.06 -1.86
N SER A 149 -9.54 -3.16 -1.67
CA SER A 149 -8.13 -3.23 -2.09
C SER A 149 -8.00 -3.14 -3.61
N THR A 150 -8.84 -3.88 -4.33
CA THR A 150 -8.89 -3.87 -5.80
C THR A 150 -9.27 -2.51 -6.34
N ALA A 151 -10.35 -1.88 -5.83
CA ALA A 151 -10.75 -0.55 -6.27
C ALA A 151 -9.65 0.51 -6.04
N LEU A 152 -8.94 0.43 -4.92
CA LEU A 152 -7.79 1.32 -4.66
C LEU A 152 -6.64 1.06 -5.64
N LEU A 153 -6.29 -0.21 -5.86
CA LEU A 153 -5.21 -0.57 -6.78
C LEU A 153 -5.53 -0.11 -8.21
N GLU A 154 -6.76 -0.33 -8.68
CA GLU A 154 -7.21 0.13 -10.00
C GLU A 154 -7.10 1.65 -10.15
N ALA A 155 -7.53 2.43 -9.16
CA ALA A 155 -7.38 3.88 -9.18
C ALA A 155 -5.90 4.32 -9.18
N CYS A 156 -5.05 3.65 -8.40
CA CYS A 156 -3.61 3.92 -8.39
C CYS A 156 -2.95 3.60 -9.74
N LEU A 157 -3.34 2.48 -10.37
CA LEU A 157 -2.83 2.07 -11.69
C LEU A 157 -3.28 3.02 -12.78
N ALA A 158 -4.57 3.36 -12.84
CA ALA A 158 -5.09 4.34 -13.79
C ALA A 158 -4.37 5.70 -13.66
N TYR A 159 -4.07 6.13 -12.43
CA TYR A 159 -3.28 7.34 -12.20
C TYR A 159 -1.83 7.21 -12.69
N PHE A 160 -1.21 6.06 -12.41
CA PHE A 160 0.15 5.76 -12.84
C PHE A 160 0.28 5.73 -14.36
N ASP A 161 -0.66 5.10 -15.05
CA ASP A 161 -0.69 5.03 -16.51
C ASP A 161 -0.83 6.43 -17.12
N ALA A 162 -1.73 7.26 -16.57
CA ALA A 162 -1.87 8.66 -16.99
C ALA A 162 -0.60 9.48 -16.73
N LEU A 163 0.08 9.26 -15.59
CA LEU A 163 1.33 9.93 -15.25
C LEU A 163 2.46 9.55 -16.22
N LYS A 164 2.59 8.26 -16.52
CA LYS A 164 3.57 7.73 -17.48
C LYS A 164 3.32 8.30 -18.87
N ALA A 165 2.07 8.32 -19.33
CA ALA A 165 1.70 8.89 -20.62
C ALA A 165 1.97 10.40 -20.72
N ASP A 166 1.74 11.16 -19.65
CA ASP A 166 2.03 12.60 -19.63
C ASP A 166 3.54 12.89 -19.64
N HIS A 167 4.33 12.12 -18.89
CA HIS A 167 5.79 12.19 -18.92
C HIS A 167 6.33 11.88 -20.32
N GLU A 168 5.88 10.79 -20.93
CA GLU A 168 6.30 10.37 -22.27
C GLU A 168 5.92 11.41 -23.32
N ARG A 169 4.70 11.93 -23.28
CA ARG A 169 4.26 12.98 -24.20
C ARG A 169 5.04 14.27 -24.02
N GLY A 170 5.31 14.66 -22.78
CA GLY A 170 6.12 15.84 -22.49
C GLY A 170 7.56 15.69 -22.95
N HIS A 171 8.14 14.49 -22.82
CA HIS A 171 9.43 14.14 -23.39
C HIS A 171 9.42 14.29 -24.91
N GLN A 172 8.47 13.68 -25.61
CA GLN A 172 8.34 13.79 -27.07
C GLN A 172 8.21 15.24 -27.55
N LEU A 173 7.42 16.06 -26.83
CA LEU A 173 7.29 17.50 -27.13
C LEU A 173 8.60 18.24 -26.90
N ALA A 174 9.27 18.04 -25.75
CA ALA A 174 10.54 18.70 -25.45
C ALA A 174 11.62 18.39 -26.51
N PHE A 175 11.63 17.17 -27.06
CA PHE A 175 12.57 16.73 -28.10
C PHE A 175 12.29 17.23 -29.51
N GLN A 176 11.18 17.94 -29.74
CA GLN A 176 10.97 18.65 -31.00
C GLN A 176 11.96 19.80 -31.22
N ILE A 177 12.55 20.31 -30.13
CA ILE A 177 13.55 21.38 -30.16
C ILE A 177 14.85 20.81 -29.61
N THR A 178 15.93 20.86 -30.40
CA THR A 178 17.25 20.38 -29.99
C THR A 178 17.97 21.40 -29.10
N ASP A 179 18.95 20.95 -28.32
CA ASP A 179 19.73 21.84 -27.45
C ASP A 179 20.48 22.91 -28.26
N THR A 180 20.97 22.58 -29.45
CA THR A 180 21.60 23.54 -30.38
C THR A 180 20.64 24.67 -30.78
N VAL A 181 19.38 24.34 -31.11
CA VAL A 181 18.37 25.33 -31.46
C VAL A 181 18.04 26.22 -30.26
N ILE A 182 18.01 25.67 -29.04
CA ILE A 182 17.83 26.47 -27.81
C ILE A 182 19.00 27.46 -27.66
N GLU A 183 20.23 26.99 -27.80
CA GLU A 183 21.44 27.81 -27.62
C GLU A 183 21.55 28.91 -28.68
N ASP A 184 21.37 28.58 -29.96
CA ASP A 184 21.41 29.53 -31.07
C ASP A 184 20.34 30.62 -30.92
N THR A 185 19.12 30.22 -30.54
CA THR A 185 17.99 31.14 -30.34
C THR A 185 18.25 32.11 -29.17
N LEU A 186 18.86 31.63 -28.09
CA LEU A 186 19.22 32.48 -26.95
C LEU A 186 20.40 33.40 -27.28
N ALA A 187 21.38 32.91 -28.06
CA ALA A 187 22.51 33.71 -28.53
C ALA A 187 22.08 34.84 -29.49
N SER A 188 21.04 34.63 -30.30
CA SER A 188 20.50 35.63 -31.22
C SER A 188 19.62 36.71 -30.56
N GLY A 189 19.57 36.78 -29.23
CA GLY A 189 18.75 37.77 -28.50
C GLY A 189 17.40 37.25 -28.02
N GLY A 190 17.18 35.93 -28.03
CA GLY A 190 15.99 35.28 -27.50
C GLY A 190 14.94 34.92 -28.57
N TYR A 191 13.91 34.21 -28.13
CA TYR A 191 12.75 33.84 -28.95
C TYR A 191 11.82 35.06 -29.14
N GLU A 192 12.27 36.08 -29.89
CA GLU A 192 11.52 37.29 -30.18
C GLU A 192 10.95 37.29 -31.60
N HIS A 193 9.75 36.73 -31.77
CA HIS A 193 8.98 36.96 -33.00
C HIS A 193 8.18 38.26 -32.87
N HIS A 194 8.53 39.23 -33.72
CA HIS A 194 7.87 40.52 -33.77
C HIS A 194 6.45 40.34 -34.32
N SER A 195 5.43 40.61 -33.50
CA SER A 195 4.06 40.70 -34.03
C SER A 195 3.97 41.95 -34.91
N GLY A 196 3.90 41.78 -36.23
CA GLY A 196 3.86 42.87 -37.22
C GLY A 196 2.59 43.74 -37.20
N GLN A 197 1.90 43.89 -36.07
CA GLN A 197 0.75 44.78 -35.96
C GLN A 197 1.12 46.09 -35.26
N PRO A 198 1.14 47.23 -35.98
CA PRO A 198 1.29 48.53 -35.36
C PRO A 198 0.07 48.82 -34.47
N LYS A 199 0.30 49.32 -33.24
CA LYS A 199 -0.78 49.93 -32.46
C LYS A 199 -1.22 51.20 -33.18
N ALA A 200 -2.51 51.37 -33.40
CA ALA A 200 -3.06 52.60 -33.94
C ALA A 200 -2.56 53.81 -33.11
N ASN A 201 -1.95 54.78 -33.81
CA ASN A 201 -1.57 56.12 -33.33
C ASN A 201 -0.34 56.31 -32.42
N LYS A 202 0.79 55.58 -32.58
CA LYS A 202 2.10 56.06 -32.08
C LYS A 202 3.25 55.75 -33.06
N THR A 203 4.06 56.77 -33.38
CA THR A 203 5.27 56.76 -34.25
C THR A 203 6.47 56.00 -33.67
N VAL A 204 6.27 55.23 -32.60
CA VAL A 204 7.32 54.45 -31.95
C VAL A 204 6.99 52.98 -32.21
N LEU A 205 7.92 52.28 -32.89
CA LEU A 205 7.89 50.81 -32.98
C LEU A 205 7.62 50.25 -31.57
N PRO A 206 6.70 49.29 -31.41
CA PRO A 206 6.30 48.85 -30.08
C PRO A 206 7.54 48.36 -29.31
N LYS A 207 7.78 48.91 -28.11
CA LYS A 207 8.54 48.16 -27.09
C LYS A 207 7.85 46.81 -26.96
N VAL A 208 8.61 45.73 -27.07
CA VAL A 208 8.19 44.33 -26.91
C VAL A 208 7.22 44.27 -25.72
N THR A 209 5.93 44.27 -26.02
CA THR A 209 4.86 44.30 -25.02
C THR A 209 3.99 43.10 -25.31
N ASN A 210 4.19 42.10 -24.46
CA ASN A 210 3.46 40.85 -24.36
C ASN A 210 3.73 39.87 -25.50
N GLN A 211 4.56 38.89 -25.16
CA GLN A 211 4.54 37.51 -25.63
C GLN A 211 3.08 37.04 -25.84
N LYS A 212 2.50 37.32 -27.01
CA LYS A 212 1.29 36.63 -27.49
C LYS A 212 1.71 35.18 -27.63
N ILE A 213 1.35 34.40 -26.59
CA ILE A 213 1.54 32.97 -26.42
C ILE A 213 1.57 32.30 -27.79
N PHE A 214 2.76 31.92 -28.22
CA PHE A 214 2.95 31.19 -29.46
C PHE A 214 2.14 29.89 -29.40
N SER A 215 1.62 29.43 -30.53
CA SER A 215 0.90 28.15 -30.61
C SER A 215 1.75 26.97 -30.11
N ASP A 216 3.07 27.12 -30.08
CA ASP A 216 4.06 26.15 -29.62
C ASP A 216 4.79 26.56 -28.31
N GLY A 217 4.37 27.62 -27.62
CA GLY A 217 5.10 28.15 -26.45
C GLY A 217 5.29 27.15 -25.30
N TYR A 218 4.37 26.18 -25.18
CA TYR A 218 4.49 25.07 -24.23
C TYR A 218 5.59 24.08 -24.63
N VAL A 219 5.84 23.88 -25.94
CA VAL A 219 6.91 23.02 -26.46
C VAL A 219 8.27 23.61 -26.11
N TRP A 220 8.46 24.90 -26.36
CA TRP A 220 9.66 25.64 -25.96
C TRP A 220 9.89 25.62 -24.46
N THR A 221 8.83 25.79 -23.67
CA THR A 221 8.93 25.73 -22.20
C THR A 221 9.39 24.35 -21.73
N LEU A 222 8.82 23.27 -22.28
CA LEU A 222 9.24 21.90 -21.96
C LEU A 222 10.67 21.60 -22.43
N ALA A 223 11.06 22.06 -23.62
CA ALA A 223 12.41 21.93 -24.14
C ALA A 223 13.42 22.67 -23.25
N ARG A 224 13.07 23.88 -22.77
CA ARG A 224 13.91 24.63 -21.83
C ARG A 224 14.00 23.94 -20.47
N PHE A 225 12.90 23.38 -19.95
CA PHE A 225 12.92 22.56 -18.73
C PHE A 225 13.83 21.35 -18.88
N ARG A 226 13.75 20.63 -20.01
CA ARG A 226 14.67 19.51 -20.33
C ARG A 226 16.13 19.98 -20.29
N TYR A 227 16.44 21.08 -20.97
CA TYR A 227 17.79 21.65 -21.00
C TYR A 227 18.28 21.95 -19.59
N LEU A 228 17.52 22.73 -18.80
CA LEU A 228 17.88 23.10 -17.44
C LEU A 228 18.07 21.88 -16.52
N LEU A 229 17.16 20.90 -16.58
CA LEU A 229 17.28 19.66 -15.80
C LEU A 229 18.47 18.79 -16.25
N GLY A 230 18.94 18.96 -17.48
CA GLY A 230 20.06 18.26 -18.09
C GLY A 230 21.42 18.87 -17.76
N THR A 231 21.52 20.20 -17.76
CA THR A 231 22.79 20.94 -17.74
C THR A 231 23.10 21.65 -16.43
N GLU A 232 22.09 22.10 -15.69
CA GLU A 232 22.30 22.81 -14.43
C GLU A 232 22.67 21.84 -13.31
N SER A 233 23.44 22.32 -12.33
CA SER A 233 23.74 21.61 -11.08
C SER A 233 22.88 22.09 -9.91
N ASP A 234 22.03 23.11 -10.11
CA ASP A 234 21.22 23.71 -9.06
C ASP A 234 19.81 23.09 -8.95
N PRO A 235 19.42 22.45 -7.81
CA PRO A 235 18.05 21.95 -7.58
C PRO A 235 16.93 23.01 -7.66
N PHE A 236 17.29 24.30 -7.70
CA PHE A 236 16.36 25.41 -7.88
C PHE A 236 16.18 25.84 -9.34
N CYS A 237 16.86 25.22 -10.32
CA CYS A 237 16.88 25.65 -11.74
C CYS A 237 15.48 25.91 -12.36
N ILE A 238 14.50 25.08 -12.03
CA ILE A 238 13.11 25.18 -12.52
C ILE A 238 12.18 25.92 -11.55
N SER A 239 12.71 26.52 -10.48
CA SER A 239 11.92 27.36 -9.59
C SER A 239 11.59 28.69 -10.26
N THR A 240 10.41 29.25 -9.98
CA THR A 240 9.98 30.51 -10.59
C THR A 240 10.94 31.66 -10.30
N SER A 241 11.57 31.68 -9.12
CA SER A 241 12.58 32.68 -8.75
C SER A 241 13.89 32.50 -9.49
N ALA A 242 14.38 31.26 -9.67
CA ALA A 242 15.63 31.03 -10.41
C ALA A 242 15.43 31.36 -11.89
N MET A 243 14.34 30.87 -12.50
CA MET A 243 14.01 31.16 -13.89
C MET A 243 13.89 32.68 -14.12
N ALA A 244 13.17 33.39 -13.25
CA ALA A 244 12.99 34.83 -13.36
C ALA A 244 14.26 35.68 -13.18
N SER A 245 15.34 35.12 -12.62
CA SER A 245 16.55 35.88 -12.28
C SER A 245 17.80 35.43 -13.04
N ARG A 246 17.80 34.21 -13.57
CA ARG A 246 18.99 33.57 -14.17
C ARG A 246 18.78 33.09 -15.59
N ASP A 247 17.53 32.91 -16.01
CA ASP A 247 17.23 32.29 -17.30
C ASP A 247 16.71 33.32 -18.32
N VAL A 248 17.39 33.43 -19.45
CA VAL A 248 17.11 34.42 -20.50
C VAL A 248 15.80 34.13 -21.24
N PHE A 249 15.31 32.88 -21.26
CA PHE A 249 14.05 32.51 -21.89
C PHE A 249 12.82 32.93 -21.06
N PHE A 250 13.00 33.09 -19.75
CA PHE A 250 11.95 33.50 -18.82
C PHE A 250 12.09 34.99 -18.52
N GLU A 251 10.99 35.75 -18.65
CA GLU A 251 11.02 37.19 -18.42
C GLU A 251 11.47 37.53 -16.99
N ASN A 252 12.13 38.68 -16.83
CA ASN A 252 12.48 39.21 -15.51
C ASN A 252 11.22 39.45 -14.68
N GLY A 253 11.06 38.66 -13.61
CA GLY A 253 9.96 38.78 -12.65
C GLY A 253 9.16 37.48 -12.48
N THR A 254 9.03 37.03 -11.23
CA THR A 254 8.35 35.78 -10.86
C THR A 254 6.89 35.72 -11.31
N SER A 255 6.20 36.86 -11.35
CA SER A 255 4.82 36.98 -11.83
C SER A 255 4.68 36.69 -13.33
N SER A 256 5.61 37.19 -14.14
CA SER A 256 5.63 36.94 -15.59
C SER A 256 5.88 35.46 -15.89
N VAL A 257 6.88 34.87 -15.22
CA VAL A 257 7.17 33.43 -15.32
C VAL A 257 5.95 32.60 -14.95
N SER A 258 5.29 32.93 -13.84
CA SER A 258 4.08 32.22 -13.40
C SER A 258 2.93 32.35 -14.41
N ALA A 259 2.76 33.52 -15.03
CA ALA A 259 1.75 33.72 -16.07
C ALA A 259 2.06 32.89 -17.34
N LYS A 260 3.33 32.85 -17.78
CA LYS A 260 3.79 32.03 -18.90
C LYS A 260 3.57 30.53 -18.65
N LEU A 261 3.95 30.04 -17.47
CA LEU A 261 3.73 28.64 -17.08
C LEU A 261 2.24 28.31 -17.02
N ARG A 262 1.39 29.22 -16.53
CA ARG A 262 -0.07 29.02 -16.53
C ARG A 262 -0.60 28.88 -17.95
N ALA A 263 -0.22 29.77 -18.86
CA ALA A 263 -0.65 29.72 -20.26
C ALA A 263 -0.20 28.44 -20.97
N CYS A 264 1.06 28.02 -20.76
CA CYS A 264 1.57 26.76 -21.30
C CYS A 264 0.83 25.55 -20.70
N GLY A 265 0.56 25.61 -19.41
CA GLY A 265 -0.22 24.62 -18.69
C GLY A 265 -1.63 24.44 -19.23
N GLU A 266 -2.32 25.55 -19.57
CA GLU A 266 -3.65 25.50 -20.20
C GLU A 266 -3.60 24.79 -21.55
N ALA A 267 -2.56 25.04 -22.36
CA ALA A 267 -2.38 24.33 -23.63
C ALA A 267 -2.10 22.82 -23.42
N LEU A 268 -1.36 22.47 -22.36
CA LEU A 268 -1.08 21.08 -22.00
C LEU A 268 -2.29 20.36 -21.38
N ARG A 269 -3.25 21.08 -20.79
CA ARG A 269 -4.48 20.52 -20.22
C ARG A 269 -5.32 19.77 -21.25
N ALA A 270 -5.31 20.19 -22.51
CA ALA A 270 -5.97 19.46 -23.59
C ALA A 270 -5.21 18.20 -24.05
N LYS A 271 -3.97 18.02 -23.59
CA LYS A 271 -3.05 16.95 -24.03
C LYS A 271 -2.75 15.92 -22.95
N THR A 272 -3.22 16.12 -21.72
CA THR A 272 -3.01 15.16 -20.63
C THR A 272 -3.83 13.89 -20.84
N ALA A 273 -3.30 12.77 -20.37
CA ALA A 273 -4.01 11.49 -20.28
C ALA A 273 -5.03 11.46 -19.12
N LEU A 274 -5.03 12.47 -18.25
CA LEU A 274 -6.10 12.66 -17.26
C LEU A 274 -7.42 12.99 -17.94
N THR A 275 -8.54 12.55 -17.36
CA THR A 275 -9.85 13.00 -17.82
C THR A 275 -10.01 14.52 -17.63
N PRO A 276 -10.86 15.22 -18.41
CA PRO A 276 -11.05 16.67 -18.26
C PRO A 276 -11.36 17.09 -16.81
N LYS A 277 -12.24 16.34 -16.13
CA LYS A 277 -12.58 16.58 -14.71
C LYS A 277 -11.39 16.40 -13.77
N GLN A 278 -10.52 15.42 -14.02
CA GLN A 278 -9.31 15.23 -13.21
C GLN A 278 -8.30 16.34 -13.46
N ALA A 279 -8.14 16.78 -14.72
CA ALA A 279 -7.20 17.82 -15.10
C ALA A 279 -7.57 19.21 -14.53
N GLU A 280 -8.85 19.44 -14.22
CA GLU A 280 -9.34 20.65 -13.53
C GLU A 280 -8.83 20.77 -12.08
N TYR A 281 -8.53 19.65 -11.40
CA TYR A 281 -7.97 19.69 -10.05
C TYR A 281 -6.54 20.22 -10.00
N PHE A 282 -5.80 20.10 -11.12
CA PHE A 282 -4.43 20.56 -11.21
C PHE A 282 -4.39 22.05 -11.58
N ASN A 283 -3.53 22.80 -10.90
CA ASN A 283 -3.18 24.13 -11.39
C ASN A 283 -2.54 23.99 -12.77
N ALA A 284 -2.86 24.88 -13.70
CA ALA A 284 -2.32 24.78 -15.05
C ALA A 284 -0.78 24.74 -15.05
N SER A 285 -0.13 25.55 -14.22
CA SER A 285 1.33 25.52 -14.07
C SER A 285 1.88 24.16 -13.65
N ASP A 286 1.16 23.41 -12.81
CA ASP A 286 1.59 22.09 -12.32
C ASP A 286 1.62 21.05 -13.45
N LEU A 287 0.77 21.20 -14.45
CA LEU A 287 0.80 20.36 -15.66
C LEU A 287 2.11 20.54 -16.43
N VAL A 288 2.72 21.73 -16.45
CA VAL A 288 4.02 21.91 -17.09
C VAL A 288 5.09 21.05 -16.41
N TYR A 289 5.14 21.05 -15.07
CA TYR A 289 6.11 20.23 -14.31
C TYR A 289 5.86 18.73 -14.47
N ARG A 290 4.58 18.33 -14.49
CA ARG A 290 4.19 16.94 -14.74
C ARG A 290 4.67 16.46 -16.11
N PHE A 291 4.41 17.23 -17.17
CA PHE A 291 4.91 16.89 -18.51
C PHE A 291 6.44 16.97 -18.62
N ALA A 292 7.09 17.83 -17.84
CA ALA A 292 8.55 17.88 -17.76
C ALA A 292 9.18 16.67 -17.04
N GLY A 293 8.37 15.73 -16.55
CA GLY A 293 8.85 14.52 -15.90
C GLY A 293 9.11 14.66 -14.40
N VAL A 294 8.62 15.73 -13.76
CA VAL A 294 8.88 16.03 -12.35
C VAL A 294 7.74 15.50 -11.48
N LEU A 295 8.07 14.59 -10.55
CA LEU A 295 7.10 14.00 -9.62
C LEU A 295 6.63 15.01 -8.55
N PHE A 296 5.34 15.01 -8.26
CA PHE A 296 4.74 15.68 -7.10
C PHE A 296 4.56 14.71 -5.93
N ASN A 297 4.27 15.25 -4.75
CA ASN A 297 3.97 14.43 -3.57
C ASN A 297 2.80 13.46 -3.79
N LEU A 298 1.76 13.85 -4.54
CA LEU A 298 0.67 12.94 -4.91
C LEU A 298 1.21 11.73 -5.70
N ASP A 299 2.02 11.97 -6.73
CA ASP A 299 2.62 10.91 -7.57
C ASP A 299 3.41 9.93 -6.70
N MET A 300 4.33 10.45 -5.89
CA MET A 300 5.18 9.63 -5.03
C MET A 300 4.37 8.79 -4.02
N ILE A 301 3.27 9.34 -3.49
CA ILE A 301 2.38 8.62 -2.57
C ILE A 301 1.53 7.54 -3.27
N VAL A 302 1.04 7.81 -4.49
CA VAL A 302 0.30 6.82 -5.29
C VAL A 302 1.21 5.67 -5.70
N LEU A 303 2.42 5.96 -6.18
CA LEU A 303 3.41 4.93 -6.53
C LEU A 303 3.79 4.10 -5.29
N SER A 304 3.90 4.74 -4.11
CA SER A 304 4.11 4.03 -2.84
C SER A 304 2.94 3.10 -2.47
N ALA A 305 1.70 3.47 -2.80
CA ALA A 305 0.54 2.61 -2.56
C ALA A 305 0.60 1.34 -3.42
N ILE A 306 0.99 1.46 -4.69
CA ILE A 306 1.20 0.30 -5.57
C ILE A 306 2.28 -0.62 -5.00
N LEU A 307 3.44 -0.07 -4.62
CA LEU A 307 4.54 -0.85 -4.05
C LEU A 307 4.15 -1.55 -2.73
N ILE A 308 3.34 -0.91 -1.88
CA ILE A 308 2.85 -1.53 -0.63
C ILE A 308 1.81 -2.62 -0.91
N HIS A 309 0.97 -2.46 -1.94
CA HIS A 309 0.01 -3.47 -2.33
C HIS A 309 0.72 -4.75 -2.78
N GLU A 310 1.73 -4.62 -3.64
CA GLU A 310 2.51 -5.73 -4.18
C GLU A 310 3.48 -6.34 -3.15
N HIS A 311 4.05 -5.50 -2.29
CA HIS A 311 5.09 -5.90 -1.32
C HIS A 311 4.72 -5.47 0.11
N PRO A 312 3.65 -6.05 0.70
CA PRO A 312 3.21 -5.74 2.06
C PRO A 312 4.22 -6.19 3.12
N ASN A 313 5.30 -6.88 2.75
CA ASN A 313 6.43 -7.21 3.62
C ASN A 313 7.25 -5.95 3.99
N ILE A 314 7.28 -4.92 3.14
CA ILE A 314 7.98 -3.65 3.37
C ILE A 314 7.05 -2.64 4.06
N ASN A 315 7.55 -1.98 5.12
CA ASN A 315 6.72 -1.05 5.89
C ASN A 315 6.51 0.26 5.09
N PRO A 316 5.34 0.92 5.20
CA PRO A 316 5.10 2.20 4.52
C PRO A 316 6.19 3.24 4.76
N ASP A 317 6.56 3.50 6.01
CA ASP A 317 7.63 4.46 6.33
C ASP A 317 8.97 4.07 5.68
N SER A 318 9.26 2.77 5.59
CA SER A 318 10.48 2.28 4.93
C SER A 318 10.46 2.61 3.43
N ILE A 319 9.32 2.45 2.74
CA ILE A 319 9.19 2.82 1.32
C ILE A 319 9.31 4.33 1.14
N LEU A 320 8.60 5.11 1.96
CA LEU A 320 8.59 6.58 1.85
C LEU A 320 9.96 7.21 2.12
N SER A 321 10.78 6.59 2.97
CA SER A 321 12.14 7.03 3.27
C SER A 321 13.22 6.12 2.68
N ALA A 322 12.89 5.33 1.66
CA ALA A 322 13.83 4.38 1.08
C ALA A 322 15.02 5.12 0.45
N GLU A 323 16.24 4.63 0.65
CA GLU A 323 17.40 5.05 -0.13
C GLU A 323 17.56 4.10 -1.32
N LEU A 324 17.78 4.65 -2.52
CA LEU A 324 18.11 3.92 -3.74
C LEU A 324 19.61 3.60 -3.81
N LYS A 325 20.46 4.45 -3.24
CA LYS A 325 21.93 4.32 -3.29
C LYS A 325 22.55 4.48 -1.90
N ASN A 326 23.59 3.71 -1.62
CA ASN A 326 24.36 3.82 -0.39
C ASN A 326 25.25 5.09 -0.37
N LYS A 327 25.93 5.34 0.75
CA LYS A 327 26.88 6.47 0.92
C LYS A 327 28.01 6.47 -0.12
N HIS A 328 28.39 5.31 -0.63
CA HIS A 328 29.46 5.10 -1.61
C HIS A 328 28.95 5.09 -3.07
N GLY A 329 27.63 5.24 -3.29
CA GLY A 329 27.00 5.26 -4.60
C GLY A 329 26.52 3.91 -5.16
N SER A 330 26.73 2.80 -4.46
CA SER A 330 26.22 1.48 -4.86
C SER A 330 24.69 1.42 -4.75
N SER A 331 24.04 0.78 -5.72
CA SER A 331 22.58 0.63 -5.78
C SER A 331 22.07 -0.35 -4.72
N TYR A 332 20.89 -0.07 -4.16
CA TYR A 332 20.10 -1.00 -3.35
C TYR A 332 19.03 -1.75 -4.16
N LEU A 333 19.03 -1.52 -5.47
CA LEU A 333 18.36 -2.35 -6.46
C LEU A 333 19.43 -3.25 -7.10
N GLU A 334 19.36 -4.53 -6.79
CA GLU A 334 20.31 -5.57 -7.22
C GLU A 334 19.62 -6.53 -8.18
N ILE A 335 20.35 -7.03 -9.18
CA ILE A 335 19.86 -8.09 -10.07
C ILE A 335 20.38 -9.41 -9.49
N THR A 336 19.51 -10.39 -9.25
CA THR A 336 19.94 -11.70 -8.72
C THR A 336 20.59 -12.55 -9.81
N ASP A 337 21.51 -13.44 -9.40
CA ASP A 337 22.16 -14.40 -10.29
C ASP A 337 21.11 -15.20 -11.09
N GLY A 338 21.22 -15.11 -12.42
CA GLY A 338 20.22 -15.61 -13.38
C GLY A 338 19.48 -14.52 -14.16
N GLY A 339 19.67 -13.24 -13.83
CA GLY A 339 19.22 -12.08 -14.63
C GLY A 339 17.71 -11.83 -14.69
N LYS A 340 16.88 -12.76 -14.20
CA LYS A 340 15.41 -12.73 -14.33
C LYS A 340 14.69 -11.96 -13.22
N ASN A 341 15.29 -11.81 -12.04
CA ASN A 341 14.66 -11.18 -10.89
C ASN A 341 15.49 -9.99 -10.37
N GLN A 342 14.80 -8.92 -9.95
CA GLN A 342 15.40 -7.76 -9.29
C GLN A 342 15.03 -7.76 -7.80
N LEU A 343 16.00 -7.50 -6.94
CA LEU A 343 15.86 -7.39 -5.50
C LEU A 343 15.90 -5.92 -5.09
N PHE A 344 14.90 -5.48 -4.33
CA PHE A 344 14.90 -4.14 -3.74
C PHE A 344 15.12 -4.21 -2.23
N SER A 345 16.18 -3.57 -1.75
CA SER A 345 16.60 -3.59 -0.34
C SER A 345 16.29 -2.25 0.33
N VAL A 346 15.49 -2.25 1.39
CA VAL A 346 15.04 -1.04 2.09
C VAL A 346 15.45 -1.07 3.56
N ASP A 347 15.87 0.08 4.08
CA ASP A 347 16.18 0.24 5.49
C ASP A 347 14.92 0.17 6.36
N LYS A 348 15.06 -0.42 7.55
CA LYS A 348 14.03 -0.42 8.60
C LYS A 348 14.53 0.42 9.77
N PRO A 349 14.31 1.76 9.77
CA PRO A 349 14.90 2.68 10.75
C PRO A 349 14.63 2.29 12.20
N ARG A 350 13.44 1.73 12.46
CA ARG A 350 13.01 1.31 13.81
C ARG A 350 13.67 0.01 14.31
N ALA A 351 14.28 -0.77 13.42
CA ALA A 351 14.85 -2.09 13.73
C ALA A 351 16.35 -2.22 13.41
N GLY A 352 16.96 -1.23 12.75
CA GLY A 352 18.38 -1.24 12.40
C GLY A 352 18.79 -2.35 11.42
N LYS A 353 17.83 -2.95 10.70
CA LYS A 353 18.06 -4.03 9.72
C LYS A 353 17.50 -3.65 8.35
N ARG A 354 18.05 -4.20 7.26
CA ARG A 354 17.48 -4.08 5.92
C ARG A 354 16.45 -5.18 5.66
N LYS A 355 15.45 -4.88 4.83
CA LYS A 355 14.51 -5.85 4.28
C LYS A 355 14.67 -5.89 2.78
N THR A 356 14.67 -7.08 2.21
CA THR A 356 14.72 -7.31 0.78
C THR A 356 13.37 -7.84 0.28
N ALA A 357 12.98 -7.43 -0.92
CA ALA A 357 11.82 -7.98 -1.63
C ALA A 357 12.22 -8.32 -3.06
N VAL A 358 11.81 -9.50 -3.54
CA VAL A 358 11.89 -9.86 -4.95
C VAL A 358 10.75 -9.14 -5.66
N LEU A 359 11.08 -8.32 -6.65
CA LEU A 359 10.12 -7.44 -7.31
C LEU A 359 9.18 -8.21 -8.26
N SER A 360 7.88 -7.98 -8.09
CA SER A 360 6.89 -8.34 -9.12
C SER A 360 7.12 -7.50 -10.38
N ASP A 361 6.60 -7.95 -11.54
CA ASP A 361 6.79 -7.23 -12.80
C ASP A 361 6.21 -5.80 -12.73
N ARG A 362 5.04 -5.66 -12.09
CA ARG A 362 4.42 -4.36 -11.80
C ARG A 362 5.29 -3.49 -10.89
N SER A 363 5.80 -4.04 -9.80
CA SER A 363 6.65 -3.27 -8.88
C SER A 363 7.98 -2.86 -9.51
N ARG A 364 8.51 -3.69 -10.40
CA ARG A 364 9.70 -3.39 -11.20
C ARG A 364 9.45 -2.22 -12.12
N GLU A 365 8.37 -2.26 -12.89
CA GLU A 365 7.98 -1.15 -13.78
C GLU A 365 7.81 0.17 -13.00
N VAL A 366 7.13 0.13 -11.86
CA VAL A 366 6.95 1.31 -10.99
C VAL A 366 8.31 1.84 -10.49
N LEU A 367 9.21 0.97 -10.05
CA LEU A 367 10.54 1.39 -9.59
C LEU A 367 11.40 1.93 -10.71
N GLU A 368 11.41 1.32 -11.89
CA GLU A 368 12.12 1.81 -13.08
C GLU A 368 11.63 3.20 -13.47
N PHE A 369 10.31 3.41 -13.47
CA PHE A 369 9.72 4.73 -13.69
C PHE A 369 10.17 5.76 -12.64
N ILE A 370 10.15 5.42 -11.34
CA ILE A 370 10.62 6.32 -10.28
C ILE A 370 12.10 6.66 -10.47
N VAL A 371 12.93 5.67 -10.77
CA VAL A 371 14.38 5.88 -10.97
C VAL A 371 14.62 6.81 -12.14
N ALA A 372 13.92 6.62 -13.26
CA ALA A 372 14.02 7.50 -14.43
C ALA A 372 13.55 8.93 -14.12
N ALA A 373 12.35 9.09 -13.54
CA ALA A 373 11.78 10.40 -13.23
C ALA A 373 12.60 11.19 -12.19
N THR A 374 13.22 10.50 -11.23
CA THR A 374 14.03 11.14 -10.18
C THR A 374 15.50 11.38 -10.59
N GLY A 375 15.93 10.84 -11.74
CA GLY A 375 17.31 10.89 -12.22
C GLY A 375 17.91 12.31 -12.28
N PRO A 376 17.24 13.29 -12.91
CA PRO A 376 17.74 14.67 -12.99
C PRO A 376 17.91 15.30 -11.61
N ALA A 377 16.86 15.30 -10.78
CA ALA A 377 16.90 15.84 -9.42
C ALA A 377 18.01 15.20 -8.57
N ARG A 378 18.21 13.89 -8.73
CA ARG A 378 19.25 13.12 -8.04
C ARG A 378 20.66 13.57 -8.41
N ARG A 379 20.93 13.78 -9.69
CA ARG A 379 22.23 14.27 -10.19
C ARG A 379 22.53 15.65 -9.59
N MET A 380 21.60 16.59 -9.73
CA MET A 380 21.77 17.96 -9.24
C MET A 380 22.01 18.02 -7.74
N MET A 381 21.23 17.28 -6.94
CA MET A 381 21.42 17.21 -5.49
C MET A 381 22.78 16.60 -5.11
N LYS A 382 23.27 15.62 -5.88
CA LYS A 382 24.58 15.01 -5.64
C LYS A 382 25.70 16.01 -5.89
N GLU A 383 25.63 16.76 -6.99
CA GLU A 383 26.60 17.81 -7.35
C GLU A 383 26.57 18.97 -6.35
N ALA A 384 25.39 19.36 -5.88
CA ALA A 384 25.20 20.36 -4.83
C ALA A 384 25.60 19.87 -3.41
N GLY A 385 26.03 18.61 -3.25
CA GLY A 385 26.41 18.03 -1.96
C GLY A 385 25.24 17.73 -1.00
N ASP A 386 24.00 17.75 -1.46
CA ASP A 386 22.81 17.46 -0.65
C ASP A 386 22.65 15.96 -0.43
N ARG A 387 22.79 15.51 0.83
CA ARG A 387 22.70 14.10 1.24
C ARG A 387 21.41 13.39 0.81
N ASN A 388 20.33 14.14 0.56
CA ASN A 388 19.03 13.60 0.14
C ASN A 388 19.04 12.98 -1.26
N TRP A 389 20.09 13.20 -2.08
CA TRP A 389 20.22 12.58 -3.40
C TRP A 389 20.12 11.05 -3.37
N ARG A 390 20.30 10.41 -2.21
CA ARG A 390 20.18 8.96 -2.06
C ARG A 390 18.74 8.45 -2.01
N LEU A 391 17.76 9.30 -1.69
CA LEU A 391 16.37 8.89 -1.47
C LEU A 391 15.69 8.43 -2.76
N LEU A 392 14.85 7.40 -2.68
CA LEU A 392 14.08 6.86 -3.81
C LEU A 392 13.20 7.95 -4.42
N PHE A 393 12.45 8.65 -3.57
CA PHE A 393 11.49 9.67 -3.96
C PHE A 393 12.07 11.08 -3.89
N LEU A 394 12.22 11.70 -5.06
CA LEU A 394 12.64 13.08 -5.27
C LEU A 394 11.67 13.74 -6.25
N GLY A 395 11.40 15.03 -6.09
CA GLY A 395 10.45 15.70 -6.97
C GLY A 395 10.19 17.15 -6.57
N ASN A 396 9.11 17.70 -7.11
CA ASN A 396 8.68 19.07 -6.89
C ASN A 396 8.25 19.30 -5.43
N GLN A 397 8.83 20.32 -4.80
CA GLN A 397 8.48 20.78 -3.45
C GLN A 397 7.92 22.20 -3.50
N ALA A 398 7.49 22.71 -2.33
CA ALA A 398 7.03 24.09 -2.19
C ALA A 398 8.04 25.09 -2.80
N GLY A 399 7.54 26.04 -3.59
CA GLY A 399 8.37 26.99 -4.33
C GLY A 399 9.01 26.44 -5.60
N HIS A 400 8.56 25.27 -6.08
CA HIS A 400 9.08 24.60 -7.27
C HIS A 400 10.57 24.24 -7.22
N ARG A 401 11.06 23.96 -6.00
CA ARG A 401 12.39 23.41 -5.77
C ARG A 401 12.34 21.89 -5.86
N LEU A 402 13.34 21.28 -6.49
CA LEU A 402 13.52 19.83 -6.42
C LEU A 402 13.99 19.41 -5.02
N GLY A 403 13.33 18.42 -4.44
CA GLY A 403 13.57 17.97 -3.07
C GLY A 403 13.01 16.59 -2.77
N PRO A 404 13.32 16.02 -1.60
CA PRO A 404 12.76 14.75 -1.18
C PRO A 404 11.27 14.88 -0.85
N LEU A 405 10.54 13.77 -0.91
CA LEU A 405 9.15 13.69 -0.45
C LEU A 405 9.03 14.22 0.99
N LYS A 406 8.21 15.25 1.18
CA LYS A 406 7.90 15.85 2.49
C LYS A 406 6.41 15.76 2.80
N GLY A 407 6.09 15.60 4.08
CA GLY A 407 4.71 15.59 4.56
C GLY A 407 4.16 14.18 4.84
N LYS A 408 2.87 14.11 5.14
CA LYS A 408 2.18 12.85 5.45
C LYS A 408 1.50 12.32 4.19
N ALA A 409 1.44 10.99 4.05
CA ALA A 409 0.72 10.33 2.96
C ALA A 409 -0.80 10.61 2.97
N GLY A 410 -1.39 10.74 4.17
CA GLY A 410 -2.84 10.88 4.36
C GLY A 410 -3.49 11.97 3.50
N PRO A 411 -3.03 13.24 3.56
CA PRO A 411 -3.56 14.32 2.73
C PRO A 411 -3.60 14.03 1.23
N HIS A 412 -2.63 13.30 0.69
CA HIS A 412 -2.57 12.97 -0.74
C HIS A 412 -3.40 11.73 -1.12
N LEU A 413 -3.74 10.87 -0.16
CA LEU A 413 -4.63 9.74 -0.41
C LEU A 413 -6.10 10.12 -0.25
N VAL A 414 -6.43 10.82 0.84
CA VAL A 414 -7.82 11.02 1.28
C VAL A 414 -8.25 12.47 1.45
N GLY A 415 -7.38 13.42 1.12
CA GLY A 415 -7.66 14.84 1.26
C GLY A 415 -7.69 15.30 2.72
N GLY A 416 -8.45 16.36 2.99
CA GLY A 416 -8.63 16.94 4.32
C GLY A 416 -7.78 18.18 4.63
N ASN A 417 -6.87 18.55 3.72
CA ASN A 417 -6.15 19.82 3.77
C ASN A 417 -6.59 20.72 2.61
N LYS A 418 -6.91 21.99 2.89
CA LYS A 418 -7.22 22.96 1.84
C LYS A 418 -6.04 23.13 0.89
N GLY A 419 -6.29 23.06 -0.42
CA GLY A 419 -5.28 23.29 -1.45
C GLY A 419 -4.36 22.10 -1.76
N VAL A 420 -4.64 20.90 -1.23
CA VAL A 420 -3.88 19.68 -1.55
C VAL A 420 -4.78 18.74 -2.34
N ILE A 421 -4.36 18.39 -3.58
CA ILE A 421 -5.04 17.40 -4.40
C ILE A 421 -4.81 16.01 -3.80
N SER A 422 -5.88 15.21 -3.72
CA SER A 422 -5.83 13.83 -3.26
C SER A 422 -6.34 12.83 -4.28
N LEU A 423 -5.95 11.57 -4.14
CA LEU A 423 -6.40 10.48 -5.01
C LEU A 423 -7.93 10.34 -4.99
N ILE A 424 -8.58 10.49 -3.84
CA ILE A 424 -10.05 10.44 -3.72
C ILE A 424 -10.74 11.59 -4.49
N ASP A 425 -10.10 12.74 -4.63
CA ASP A 425 -10.65 13.84 -5.42
C ASP A 425 -10.63 13.51 -6.91
N LEU A 426 -9.56 12.85 -7.38
CA LEU A 426 -9.40 12.42 -8.77
C LEU A 426 -10.23 11.18 -9.13
N TYR A 427 -10.50 10.31 -8.16
CA TYR A 427 -11.23 9.05 -8.33
C TYR A 427 -12.37 8.95 -7.30
N PRO A 428 -13.48 9.69 -7.51
CA PRO A 428 -14.58 9.75 -6.55
C PRO A 428 -15.27 8.39 -6.32
N ALA A 429 -15.20 7.46 -7.28
CA ALA A 429 -15.72 6.09 -7.14
C ALA A 429 -15.09 5.30 -5.97
N LEU A 430 -13.91 5.71 -5.49
CA LEU A 430 -13.32 5.18 -4.26
C LEU A 430 -14.23 5.39 -3.05
N LYS A 431 -14.99 6.50 -3.00
CA LYS A 431 -15.96 6.78 -1.93
C LYS A 431 -17.09 5.77 -1.93
N ASP A 432 -17.57 5.39 -3.11
CA ASP A 432 -18.64 4.39 -3.27
C ASP A 432 -18.18 3.00 -2.79
N SER A 433 -16.87 2.73 -2.89
CA SER A 433 -16.23 1.52 -2.34
C SER A 433 -16.00 1.59 -0.81
N GLY A 434 -16.42 2.65 -0.13
CA GLY A 434 -16.19 2.87 1.31
C GLY A 434 -14.80 3.45 1.65
N LEU A 435 -14.06 3.93 0.65
CA LEU A 435 -12.77 4.61 0.83
C LEU A 435 -13.00 6.12 0.77
N GLY A 436 -13.18 6.72 1.95
CA GLY A 436 -13.42 8.14 2.14
C GLY A 436 -12.37 8.80 3.04
N VAL A 437 -12.67 10.03 3.45
CA VAL A 437 -11.78 10.82 4.32
C VAL A 437 -11.52 10.08 5.63
N GLY A 438 -10.25 9.80 5.92
CA GLY A 438 -9.83 9.14 7.14
C GLY A 438 -9.96 7.61 7.17
N THR A 439 -10.38 6.98 6.07
CA THR A 439 -10.52 5.50 5.99
C THR A 439 -9.44 4.81 5.18
N LEU A 440 -8.55 5.58 4.54
CA LEU A 440 -7.44 5.08 3.71
C LEU A 440 -6.10 5.63 4.21
N SER A 441 -5.12 4.73 4.34
CA SER A 441 -3.72 5.03 4.63
C SER A 441 -2.83 3.87 4.16
N LEU A 442 -1.55 4.13 3.89
CA LEU A 442 -0.62 3.07 3.48
C LEU A 442 -0.48 1.96 4.54
N SER A 443 -0.56 2.29 5.82
CA SER A 443 -0.56 1.29 6.90
C SER A 443 -1.83 0.44 6.90
N ALA A 444 -2.98 1.05 6.61
CA ALA A 444 -4.25 0.33 6.51
C ALA A 444 -4.28 -0.58 5.28
N LEU A 445 -3.74 -0.13 4.15
CA LEU A 445 -3.53 -0.94 2.95
C LEU A 445 -2.68 -2.17 3.27
N ARG A 446 -1.48 -1.97 3.83
CA ARG A 446 -0.58 -3.06 4.22
C ARG A 446 -1.26 -4.07 5.16
N ASN A 447 -1.97 -3.59 6.18
CA ASN A 447 -2.68 -4.47 7.12
C ASN A 447 -3.79 -5.26 6.40
N THR A 448 -4.53 -4.60 5.50
CA THR A 448 -5.58 -5.23 4.71
C THR A 448 -5.04 -6.35 3.83
N MET A 449 -3.90 -6.14 3.15
CA MET A 449 -3.23 -7.21 2.38
C MET A 449 -2.85 -8.40 3.26
N GLY A 450 -2.36 -8.16 4.47
CA GLY A 450 -2.08 -9.23 5.42
C GLY A 450 -3.33 -10.02 5.83
N ILE A 451 -4.43 -9.33 6.12
CA ILE A 451 -5.69 -9.97 6.52
C ILE A 451 -6.33 -10.74 5.35
N ILE A 452 -6.30 -10.21 4.13
CA ILE A 452 -6.76 -10.92 2.93
C ILE A 452 -5.98 -12.22 2.79
N HIS A 453 -4.64 -12.17 2.89
CA HIS A 453 -3.82 -13.38 2.78
C HIS A 453 -4.07 -14.37 3.93
N TRP A 454 -4.39 -13.88 5.13
CA TRP A 454 -4.80 -14.72 6.24
C TRP A 454 -6.14 -15.42 5.98
N PHE A 455 -7.12 -14.73 5.39
CA PHE A 455 -8.38 -15.35 4.97
C PHE A 455 -8.17 -16.42 3.89
N GLU A 456 -7.30 -16.15 2.92
CA GLU A 456 -6.99 -17.07 1.82
C GLU A 456 -6.30 -18.36 2.31
N THR A 457 -5.37 -18.23 3.25
CA THR A 457 -4.53 -19.36 3.71
C THR A 457 -5.01 -20.00 5.01
N GLY A 458 -5.87 -19.31 5.78
CA GLY A 458 -6.20 -19.65 7.17
C GLY A 458 -5.02 -19.59 8.14
N SER A 459 -3.83 -19.16 7.70
CA SER A 459 -2.57 -19.34 8.42
C SER A 459 -1.99 -18.02 8.92
N THR A 460 -1.86 -17.90 10.24
CA THR A 460 -1.19 -16.74 10.88
C THR A 460 0.30 -16.70 10.57
N ARG A 461 0.91 -17.86 10.28
CA ARG A 461 2.29 -18.00 9.81
C ARG A 461 2.48 -17.39 8.44
N GLU A 462 1.59 -17.69 7.50
CA GLU A 462 1.68 -17.15 6.13
C GLU A 462 1.43 -15.65 6.12
N MET A 463 0.45 -15.16 6.87
CA MET A 463 0.25 -13.72 7.07
C MET A 463 1.50 -13.04 7.64
N ALA A 464 2.13 -13.63 8.66
CA ALA A 464 3.34 -13.09 9.26
C ALA A 464 4.50 -13.04 8.24
N ARG A 465 4.64 -14.08 7.40
CA ARG A 465 5.61 -14.14 6.31
C ARG A 465 5.35 -13.03 5.28
N VAL A 466 4.11 -12.87 4.81
CA VAL A 466 3.70 -11.83 3.85
C VAL A 466 3.92 -10.42 4.40
N LEU A 467 3.65 -10.18 5.69
CA LEU A 467 3.93 -8.90 6.32
C LEU A 467 5.42 -8.74 6.71
N GLY A 468 6.23 -9.80 6.68
CA GLY A 468 7.60 -9.78 7.19
C GLY A 468 7.65 -9.39 8.68
N ASN A 469 6.74 -9.94 9.47
CA ASN A 469 6.63 -9.81 10.92
C ASN A 469 6.73 -11.20 11.59
N THR A 470 6.83 -11.25 12.92
CA THR A 470 6.68 -12.51 13.65
C THR A 470 5.20 -12.87 13.80
N GLN A 471 4.89 -14.15 14.00
CA GLN A 471 3.51 -14.62 14.25
C GLN A 471 2.89 -13.90 15.45
N ARG A 472 3.65 -13.79 16.55
CA ARG A 472 3.23 -13.07 17.75
C ARG A 472 2.80 -11.63 17.44
N VAL A 473 3.64 -10.86 16.74
CA VAL A 473 3.33 -9.46 16.38
C VAL A 473 2.09 -9.38 15.49
N THR A 474 1.92 -10.34 14.59
CA THR A 474 0.77 -10.41 13.69
C THR A 474 -0.54 -10.65 14.45
N LEU A 475 -0.54 -11.61 15.38
CA LEU A 475 -1.66 -11.90 16.27
C LEU A 475 -2.00 -10.72 17.21
N GLU A 476 -0.98 -10.06 17.78
CA GLU A 476 -1.19 -8.99 18.77
C GLU A 476 -1.63 -7.65 18.15
N HIS A 477 -1.30 -7.39 16.88
CA HIS A 477 -1.48 -6.06 16.29
C HIS A 477 -2.27 -5.99 14.99
N TYR A 478 -2.32 -7.07 14.21
CA TYR A 478 -2.89 -7.03 12.86
C TYR A 478 -4.26 -7.71 12.79
N ILE A 479 -4.43 -8.85 13.44
CA ILE A 479 -5.70 -9.59 13.46
C ILE A 479 -6.56 -9.12 14.64
N PRO A 480 -7.78 -8.59 14.40
CA PRO A 480 -8.71 -8.28 15.47
C PRO A 480 -9.11 -9.56 16.24
N PRO A 481 -9.10 -9.57 17.59
CA PRO A 481 -9.44 -10.77 18.37
C PRO A 481 -10.83 -11.33 18.06
N ALA A 482 -11.82 -10.46 17.82
CA ALA A 482 -13.16 -10.87 17.43
C ALA A 482 -13.18 -11.62 16.10
N LEU A 483 -12.36 -11.18 15.13
CA LEU A 483 -12.24 -11.82 13.83
C LEU A 483 -11.58 -13.20 13.94
N LEU A 484 -10.52 -13.30 14.75
CA LEU A 484 -9.84 -14.56 15.02
C LEU A 484 -10.75 -15.57 15.73
N SER A 485 -11.58 -15.10 16.68
CA SER A 485 -12.56 -15.93 17.38
C SER A 485 -13.62 -16.46 16.43
N ALA A 486 -14.23 -15.60 15.62
CA ALA A 486 -15.24 -16.02 14.64
C ALA A 486 -14.66 -17.02 13.63
N TRP A 487 -13.45 -16.78 13.13
CA TRP A 487 -12.77 -17.70 12.22
C TRP A 487 -12.49 -19.05 12.87
N SER A 488 -11.94 -19.06 14.09
CA SER A 488 -11.69 -20.30 14.84
C SER A 488 -12.98 -21.09 15.07
N ASN A 489 -14.07 -20.41 15.45
CA ASN A 489 -15.39 -21.04 15.61
C ASN A 489 -15.87 -21.68 14.29
N ARG A 490 -15.73 -20.98 13.16
CA ARG A 490 -16.07 -21.53 11.83
C ARG A 490 -15.27 -22.79 11.52
N GLN A 491 -13.95 -22.79 11.77
CA GLN A 491 -13.10 -23.96 11.51
C GLN A 491 -13.47 -25.15 12.40
N ILE A 492 -13.69 -24.91 13.69
CA ILE A 492 -14.11 -25.95 14.64
C ILE A 492 -15.45 -26.54 14.23
N ARG A 493 -16.45 -25.70 13.91
CA ARG A 493 -17.77 -26.16 13.46
C ARG A 493 -17.67 -26.97 12.18
N ARG A 494 -16.92 -26.49 11.17
CA ARG A 494 -16.70 -27.26 9.93
C ARG A 494 -16.07 -28.62 10.21
N PHE A 495 -15.05 -28.68 11.07
CA PHE A 495 -14.40 -29.94 11.44
C PHE A 495 -15.36 -30.90 12.17
N GLN A 496 -16.12 -30.40 13.15
CA GLN A 496 -17.14 -31.19 13.84
C GLN A 496 -18.21 -31.69 12.87
N GLN A 497 -18.65 -30.84 11.96
CA GLN A 497 -19.62 -31.18 10.94
C GLN A 497 -19.11 -32.25 9.98
N THR A 498 -17.83 -32.18 9.58
CA THR A 498 -17.17 -33.24 8.81
C THR A 498 -17.22 -34.56 9.57
N LEU A 499 -16.85 -34.58 10.86
CA LEU A 499 -16.89 -35.81 11.65
C LEU A 499 -18.31 -36.40 11.76
N ILE A 500 -19.32 -35.57 12.01
CA ILE A 500 -20.72 -36.01 12.09
C ILE A 500 -21.16 -36.61 10.76
N VAL A 501 -20.90 -35.92 9.65
CA VAL A 501 -21.30 -36.35 8.31
C VAL A 501 -20.62 -37.66 7.92
N LEU A 502 -19.32 -37.82 8.21
CA LEU A 502 -18.61 -39.07 7.92
C LEU A 502 -19.09 -40.22 8.82
N ALA A 503 -19.34 -39.94 10.10
CA ALA A 503 -19.78 -40.96 11.06
C ALA A 503 -21.21 -41.45 10.79
N SER A 504 -22.07 -40.61 10.23
CA SER A 504 -23.48 -40.92 9.92
C SER A 504 -23.77 -41.05 8.43
N TYR A 505 -22.73 -41.19 7.60
CA TYR A 505 -22.85 -41.10 6.14
C TYR A 505 -23.87 -42.06 5.51
N ASN A 506 -23.99 -43.27 6.05
CA ASN A 506 -24.90 -44.32 5.58
C ASN A 506 -26.19 -44.43 6.42
N GLU A 507 -26.44 -43.48 7.31
CA GLU A 507 -27.59 -43.51 8.22
C GLU A 507 -28.75 -42.70 7.66
N ASP A 508 -29.98 -43.21 7.82
CA ASP A 508 -31.20 -42.55 7.34
C ASP A 508 -31.43 -41.17 7.99
N TYR A 509 -30.85 -40.96 9.18
CA TYR A 509 -30.97 -39.74 9.97
C TYR A 509 -29.83 -38.72 9.71
N LEU A 510 -28.97 -38.94 8.70
CA LEU A 510 -27.82 -38.06 8.39
C LEU A 510 -28.22 -36.58 8.35
N LEU A 511 -29.34 -36.24 7.69
CA LEU A 511 -29.80 -34.85 7.60
C LEU A 511 -30.15 -34.29 8.98
N ASP A 512 -30.85 -35.06 9.81
CA ASP A 512 -31.30 -34.64 11.14
C ASP A 512 -30.13 -34.38 12.10
N VAL A 513 -29.08 -35.21 12.04
CA VAL A 513 -27.90 -35.06 12.91
C VAL A 513 -26.89 -34.04 12.39
N SER A 514 -26.95 -33.70 11.11
CA SER A 514 -25.99 -32.80 10.46
C SER A 514 -26.39 -31.31 10.51
N ASP A 515 -27.52 -30.96 11.12
CA ASP A 515 -27.97 -29.57 11.34
C ASP A 515 -28.06 -28.73 10.04
N PHE A 516 -28.15 -29.39 8.87
CA PHE A 516 -28.40 -28.73 7.58
C PHE A 516 -29.89 -28.58 7.35
N GLU A 517 -30.31 -27.43 6.82
CA GLU A 517 -31.72 -27.16 6.53
C GLU A 517 -32.27 -28.04 5.40
N CYS A 518 -31.41 -28.45 4.46
CA CYS A 518 -31.82 -29.28 3.34
C CYS A 518 -30.71 -30.22 2.84
N THR A 519 -31.14 -31.27 2.11
CA THR A 519 -30.24 -32.25 1.50
C THR A 519 -29.28 -31.65 0.46
N ALA A 520 -29.66 -30.54 -0.17
CA ALA A 520 -28.81 -29.84 -1.13
C ALA A 520 -27.61 -29.19 -0.45
N ASP A 521 -27.79 -28.52 0.69
CA ASP A 521 -26.71 -27.89 1.46
C ASP A 521 -25.77 -28.94 2.05
N LEU A 522 -26.34 -30.01 2.60
CA LEU A 522 -25.58 -31.17 3.07
C LEU A 522 -24.74 -31.79 1.94
N THR A 523 -25.32 -31.95 0.74
CA THR A 523 -24.60 -32.48 -0.43
C THR A 523 -23.50 -31.53 -0.91
N ALA A 524 -23.75 -30.21 -0.90
CA ALA A 524 -22.74 -29.21 -1.24
C ALA A 524 -21.58 -29.20 -0.23
N PHE A 525 -21.88 -29.38 1.05
CA PHE A 525 -20.87 -29.51 2.10
C PHE A 525 -20.03 -30.78 1.95
N MET A 526 -20.66 -31.93 1.68
CA MET A 526 -19.96 -33.18 1.37
C MET A 526 -19.07 -33.05 0.13
N ALA A 527 -19.54 -32.39 -0.92
CA ALA A 527 -18.74 -32.13 -2.11
C ALA A 527 -17.52 -31.28 -1.76
N GLN A 528 -17.69 -30.25 -0.93
CA GLN A 528 -16.58 -29.41 -0.48
C GLN A 528 -15.54 -30.20 0.30
N ILE A 529 -15.96 -31.08 1.22
CA ILE A 529 -15.06 -31.99 1.94
C ILE A 529 -14.28 -32.82 0.92
N PHE A 530 -14.98 -33.54 0.04
CA PHE A 530 -14.36 -34.44 -0.94
C PHE A 530 -13.34 -33.73 -1.83
N PHE A 531 -13.68 -32.58 -2.42
CA PHE A 531 -12.79 -31.84 -3.32
C PHE A 531 -11.61 -31.15 -2.63
N THR A 532 -11.67 -30.97 -1.31
CA THR A 532 -10.54 -30.38 -0.55
C THR A 532 -9.69 -31.43 0.17
N SER A 533 -10.21 -32.65 0.32
CA SER A 533 -9.46 -33.77 0.87
C SER A 533 -8.37 -34.23 -0.09
N GLN A 534 -7.19 -34.47 0.45
CA GLN A 534 -6.07 -35.08 -0.25
C GLN A 534 -5.75 -36.41 0.43
N PRO A 535 -5.81 -37.55 -0.28
CA PRO A 535 -5.40 -38.83 0.29
C PRO A 535 -4.01 -38.72 0.91
N ASP A 536 -3.81 -39.38 2.05
CA ASP A 536 -2.54 -39.46 2.79
C ASP A 536 -2.08 -38.17 3.50
N ARG A 537 -2.81 -37.05 3.35
CA ARG A 537 -2.54 -35.82 4.11
C ARG A 537 -2.87 -35.97 5.59
N SER A 538 -3.98 -36.64 5.89
CA SER A 538 -4.44 -36.90 7.25
C SER A 538 -5.42 -38.08 7.28
N PRO A 539 -5.62 -38.74 8.44
CA PRO A 539 -6.59 -39.83 8.56
C PRO A 539 -8.01 -39.41 8.16
N ILE A 540 -8.43 -38.20 8.54
CA ILE A 540 -9.76 -37.70 8.19
C ILE A 540 -9.89 -37.41 6.70
N ASP A 541 -8.83 -36.94 6.02
CA ASP A 541 -8.86 -36.73 4.58
C ASP A 541 -8.94 -38.06 3.83
N SER A 542 -8.18 -39.07 4.25
CA SER A 542 -8.24 -40.40 3.63
C SER A 542 -9.61 -41.06 3.80
N VAL A 543 -10.22 -40.94 4.99
CA VAL A 543 -11.59 -41.44 5.26
C VAL A 543 -12.63 -40.63 4.48
N SER A 544 -12.49 -39.30 4.44
CA SER A 544 -13.38 -38.43 3.68
C SER A 544 -13.38 -38.80 2.21
N TYR A 545 -12.19 -38.96 1.63
CA TYR A 545 -12.03 -39.34 0.24
C TYR A 545 -12.64 -40.71 -0.02
N SER A 546 -12.33 -41.73 0.79
CA SER A 546 -12.84 -43.09 0.56
C SER A 546 -14.35 -43.22 0.71
N MET A 547 -14.97 -42.59 1.72
CA MET A 547 -16.40 -42.70 1.97
C MET A 547 -17.24 -41.91 0.96
N LEU A 548 -16.76 -40.73 0.55
CA LEU A 548 -17.50 -39.86 -0.36
C LEU A 548 -17.21 -40.18 -1.84
N LEU A 549 -16.21 -41.02 -2.13
CA LEU A 549 -15.82 -41.39 -3.48
C LEU A 549 -17.01 -41.92 -4.27
N GLU A 550 -17.72 -42.94 -3.77
CA GLU A 550 -18.85 -43.54 -4.49
C GLU A 550 -19.97 -42.53 -4.81
N ARG A 551 -20.23 -41.60 -3.88
CA ARG A 551 -21.29 -40.60 -4.05
C ARG A 551 -20.92 -39.49 -5.00
N PHE A 552 -19.65 -39.12 -5.11
CA PHE A 552 -19.20 -38.17 -6.13
C PHE A 552 -18.56 -38.87 -7.32
N ALA A 553 -18.57 -40.21 -7.35
CA ALA A 553 -18.02 -41.02 -8.43
C ALA A 553 -18.75 -40.76 -9.75
N PHE A 554 -20.04 -40.39 -9.73
CA PHE A 554 -20.77 -40.04 -10.95
C PHE A 554 -20.24 -38.80 -11.68
N ILE A 555 -19.48 -37.93 -10.98
CA ILE A 555 -18.72 -36.84 -11.63
C ILE A 555 -17.55 -37.42 -12.44
N TYR A 556 -17.13 -38.64 -12.10
CA TYR A 556 -16.07 -39.43 -12.72
C TYR A 556 -16.58 -40.61 -13.55
N ASP A 557 -17.89 -40.89 -13.56
CA ASP A 557 -18.45 -42.12 -14.12
C ASP A 557 -18.89 -41.92 -15.56
N GLY A 558 -17.89 -41.97 -16.43
CA GLY A 558 -18.01 -42.50 -17.77
C GLY A 558 -17.05 -43.68 -17.92
N GLY A 559 -17.32 -44.78 -17.22
CA GLY A 559 -16.78 -46.11 -17.53
C GLY A 559 -15.40 -46.43 -16.92
N GLN A 560 -15.38 -47.57 -16.23
CA GLN A 560 -14.23 -48.42 -15.84
C GLN A 560 -12.84 -47.85 -16.13
N ASP A 561 -12.11 -47.45 -15.08
CA ASP A 561 -10.74 -47.92 -14.91
C ASP A 561 -10.17 -47.56 -13.53
N ALA A 562 -9.47 -48.53 -12.96
CA ALA A 562 -8.83 -48.49 -11.65
C ALA A 562 -7.50 -47.71 -11.64
N ASP A 563 -7.31 -46.74 -12.53
CA ASP A 563 -6.08 -45.95 -12.67
C ASP A 563 -6.41 -44.45 -12.84
N LYS A 564 -6.50 -43.70 -11.74
CA LYS A 564 -6.63 -42.22 -11.77
C LYS A 564 -5.62 -41.53 -10.85
N LYS A 565 -4.37 -41.99 -10.90
CA LYS A 565 -3.24 -41.04 -10.82
C LYS A 565 -3.09 -40.23 -12.12
N ASP A 566 -3.78 -40.63 -13.20
CA ASP A 566 -3.72 -40.05 -14.55
C ASP A 566 -5.06 -39.51 -15.08
N ALA A 567 -5.87 -38.83 -14.25
CA ALA A 567 -7.03 -38.11 -14.78
C ALA A 567 -6.57 -36.93 -15.67
N GLN A 568 -6.49 -37.15 -16.98
CA GLN A 568 -6.09 -36.14 -17.95
C GLN A 568 -7.25 -35.16 -18.21
N PHE A 569 -7.05 -33.90 -17.83
CA PHE A 569 -7.93 -32.81 -18.25
C PHE A 569 -7.69 -32.51 -19.73
N ASN A 570 -8.52 -33.10 -20.59
CA ASN A 570 -8.42 -32.91 -22.03
C ASN A 570 -8.97 -31.55 -22.45
N LEU A 571 -8.06 -30.57 -22.53
CA LEU A 571 -8.38 -29.26 -23.09
C LEU A 571 -8.08 -29.25 -24.58
N ARG A 572 -9.09 -28.97 -25.41
CA ARG A 572 -8.85 -28.67 -26.83
C ARG A 572 -8.07 -27.36 -26.94
N LEU A 573 -6.80 -27.44 -27.32
CA LEU A 573 -5.94 -26.29 -27.55
C LEU A 573 -6.32 -25.57 -28.84
N ASP A 574 -7.34 -24.72 -28.75
CA ASP A 574 -7.76 -23.82 -29.82
C ASP A 574 -7.74 -22.37 -29.32
N PRO A 575 -6.94 -21.48 -29.93
CA PRO A 575 -6.84 -20.08 -29.50
C PRO A 575 -8.18 -19.34 -29.52
N ALA A 576 -9.08 -19.66 -30.44
CA ALA A 576 -10.39 -19.00 -30.51
C ALA A 576 -11.30 -19.42 -29.35
N SER A 577 -11.29 -20.70 -28.99
CA SER A 577 -12.04 -21.25 -27.85
C SER A 577 -11.56 -20.67 -26.52
N LEU A 578 -10.24 -20.59 -26.32
CA LEU A 578 -9.64 -19.97 -25.14
C LEU A 578 -9.91 -18.46 -25.06
N ALA A 579 -9.79 -17.74 -26.18
CA ALA A 579 -10.11 -16.32 -26.23
C ALA A 579 -11.59 -16.07 -25.89
N THR A 580 -12.49 -16.91 -26.40
CA THR A 580 -13.93 -16.87 -26.10
C THR A 580 -14.20 -17.12 -24.61
N LEU A 581 -13.53 -18.10 -24.00
CA LEU A 581 -13.60 -18.36 -22.57
C LEU A 581 -13.15 -17.14 -21.76
N TYR A 582 -12.05 -16.49 -22.14
CA TYR A 582 -11.56 -15.30 -21.45
C TYR A 582 -12.51 -14.10 -21.57
N CYS A 583 -13.05 -13.83 -22.77
CA CYS A 583 -14.04 -12.77 -22.97
C CYS A 583 -15.32 -13.05 -22.16
N TYR A 584 -15.81 -14.30 -22.18
CA TYR A 584 -16.98 -14.70 -21.40
C TYR A 584 -16.73 -14.53 -19.89
N SER A 585 -15.58 -14.98 -19.39
CA SER A 585 -15.21 -14.84 -17.98
C SER A 585 -15.11 -13.37 -17.53
N ASP A 586 -14.55 -12.49 -18.36
CA ASP A 586 -14.49 -11.05 -18.07
C ASP A 586 -15.89 -10.43 -17.98
N SER A 587 -16.79 -10.76 -18.91
CA SER A 587 -18.19 -10.33 -18.86
C SER A 587 -18.94 -10.90 -17.66
N ALA A 588 -18.75 -12.20 -17.36
CA ALA A 588 -19.38 -12.87 -16.24
C ALA A 588 -18.91 -12.30 -14.88
N ARG A 589 -17.67 -11.82 -14.77
CA ARG A 589 -17.15 -11.16 -13.56
C ARG A 589 -17.87 -9.85 -13.23
N LYS A 590 -18.45 -9.17 -14.22
CA LYS A 590 -19.24 -7.94 -14.02
C LYS A 590 -20.62 -8.21 -13.41
N LEU A 591 -21.09 -9.48 -13.39
CA LEU A 591 -22.39 -9.84 -12.87
C LEU A 591 -22.46 -9.81 -11.32
N PRO A 592 -23.63 -9.53 -10.72
CA PRO A 592 -23.87 -9.74 -9.30
C PRO A 592 -23.56 -11.18 -8.86
N GLU A 593 -23.16 -11.35 -7.60
CA GLU A 593 -22.74 -12.66 -7.07
C GLU A 593 -23.84 -13.73 -7.15
N SER A 594 -25.09 -13.35 -6.91
CA SER A 594 -26.26 -14.23 -7.05
C SER A 594 -26.39 -14.80 -8.47
N MET A 595 -26.07 -14.01 -9.50
CA MET A 595 -26.12 -14.44 -10.89
C MET A 595 -24.90 -15.25 -11.31
N ARG A 596 -23.72 -14.94 -10.77
CA ARG A 596 -22.49 -15.70 -11.06
C ARG A 596 -22.58 -17.15 -10.57
N ASN A 597 -23.28 -17.37 -9.46
CA ASN A 597 -23.44 -18.68 -8.86
C ASN A 597 -24.69 -19.43 -9.35
N ARG A 598 -25.59 -18.77 -10.11
CA ARG A 598 -26.80 -19.39 -10.64
C ARG A 598 -26.44 -20.46 -11.66
N VAL A 599 -26.86 -21.70 -11.39
CA VAL A 599 -26.64 -22.85 -12.27
C VAL A 599 -27.66 -22.82 -13.39
N ASP A 600 -27.19 -22.85 -14.63
CA ASP A 600 -28.08 -22.99 -15.77
C ASP A 600 -28.73 -24.40 -15.76
N PRO A 601 -30.07 -24.51 -15.81
CA PRO A 601 -30.75 -25.78 -15.63
C PRO A 601 -30.50 -26.77 -16.77
N THR A 602 -30.10 -26.29 -17.96
CA THR A 602 -29.85 -27.09 -19.16
C THR A 602 -28.43 -27.65 -19.16
N THR A 603 -27.43 -26.80 -18.92
CA THR A 603 -26.01 -27.16 -18.96
C THR A 603 -25.49 -27.66 -17.62
N LYS A 604 -26.23 -27.43 -16.52
CA LYS A 604 -25.82 -27.70 -15.13
C LYS A 604 -24.54 -26.95 -14.71
N ILE A 605 -24.17 -25.91 -15.45
CA ILE A 605 -22.96 -25.12 -15.21
C ILE A 605 -23.38 -23.69 -14.88
N SER A 606 -22.75 -23.10 -13.87
CA SER A 606 -22.86 -21.67 -13.55
C SER A 606 -21.73 -20.83 -14.18
N PRO A 607 -21.93 -19.52 -14.40
CA PRO A 607 -20.86 -18.63 -14.87
C PRO A 607 -19.57 -18.70 -14.03
N ARG A 608 -19.68 -18.99 -12.73
CA ARG A 608 -18.55 -19.21 -11.81
C ARG A 608 -17.60 -20.31 -12.29
N HIS A 609 -18.09 -21.38 -12.89
CA HIS A 609 -17.23 -22.49 -13.35
C HIS A 609 -16.30 -22.05 -14.48
N PHE A 610 -16.80 -21.25 -15.43
CA PHE A 610 -15.97 -20.70 -16.50
C PHE A 610 -14.95 -19.68 -15.98
N ILE A 611 -15.34 -18.86 -14.98
CA ILE A 611 -14.43 -17.96 -14.29
C ILE A 611 -13.29 -18.75 -13.63
N ASN A 612 -13.62 -19.83 -12.92
CA ASN A 612 -12.63 -20.68 -12.25
C ASN A 612 -11.73 -21.39 -13.26
N LEU A 613 -12.29 -21.97 -14.32
CA LEU A 613 -11.53 -22.63 -15.38
C LEU A 613 -10.55 -21.67 -16.05
N SER A 614 -10.99 -20.46 -16.38
CA SER A 614 -10.11 -19.43 -16.94
C SER A 614 -8.98 -19.08 -15.99
N ALA A 615 -9.26 -18.92 -14.69
CA ALA A 615 -8.25 -18.60 -13.68
C ALA A 615 -7.23 -19.75 -13.50
N MET A 616 -7.67 -21.00 -13.53
CA MET A 616 -6.79 -22.17 -13.47
C MET A 616 -5.84 -22.23 -14.66
N ILE A 617 -6.35 -22.07 -15.89
CA ILE A 617 -5.52 -22.08 -17.10
C ILE A 617 -4.50 -20.94 -17.07
N THR A 618 -4.94 -19.72 -16.71
CA THR A 618 -4.06 -18.56 -16.55
C THR A 618 -2.98 -18.82 -15.51
N HIS A 619 -3.35 -19.32 -14.34
CA HIS A 619 -2.41 -19.64 -13.26
C HIS A 619 -1.36 -20.68 -13.70
N VAL A 620 -1.77 -21.75 -14.38
CA VAL A 620 -0.85 -22.78 -14.89
C VAL A 620 0.11 -22.19 -15.93
N CYS A 621 -0.39 -21.37 -16.85
CA CYS A 621 0.43 -20.76 -17.90
C CYS A 621 1.41 -19.71 -17.35
N GLU A 622 1.00 -18.94 -16.34
CA GLU A 622 1.76 -17.80 -15.79
C GLU A 622 2.62 -18.17 -14.56
N SER A 623 2.45 -19.37 -13.98
CA SER A 623 3.25 -19.81 -12.83
C SER A 623 4.72 -20.10 -13.20
N LYS A 624 5.64 -19.69 -12.31
CA LYS A 624 7.10 -19.87 -12.46
C LYS A 624 7.64 -21.20 -11.88
N GLU A 625 6.81 -21.96 -11.18
CA GLU A 625 7.21 -23.25 -10.62
C GLU A 625 7.18 -24.33 -11.71
N GLY A 626 8.27 -25.09 -11.83
CA GLY A 626 8.36 -26.21 -12.76
C GLY A 626 7.41 -27.32 -12.30
N VAL A 627 6.18 -27.28 -12.80
CA VAL A 627 5.30 -28.45 -12.79
C VAL A 627 5.97 -29.48 -13.71
N GLY A 628 6.23 -30.67 -13.19
CA GLY A 628 7.12 -31.68 -13.79
C GLY A 628 6.85 -31.99 -15.26
N ASP A 629 7.86 -32.57 -15.92
CA ASP A 629 7.94 -32.91 -17.35
C ASP A 629 6.62 -33.47 -17.94
N SER A 630 5.74 -32.57 -18.37
CA SER A 630 4.55 -32.87 -19.15
C SER A 630 4.69 -32.16 -20.50
N TYR A 631 4.71 -32.94 -21.58
CA TYR A 631 4.87 -32.48 -22.96
C TYR A 631 3.78 -31.49 -23.44
N ASP A 632 2.69 -31.29 -22.68
CA ASP A 632 1.51 -30.52 -23.10
C ASP A 632 1.46 -29.06 -22.58
N LEU A 633 2.33 -28.69 -21.64
CA LEU A 633 2.30 -27.34 -21.03
C LEU A 633 2.81 -26.24 -21.97
N ASP A 634 3.81 -26.52 -22.80
CA ASP A 634 4.33 -25.53 -23.76
C ASP A 634 3.34 -25.28 -24.90
N ALA A 635 2.63 -26.31 -25.35
CA ALA A 635 1.54 -26.17 -26.30
C ALA A 635 0.39 -25.35 -25.73
N LEU A 636 0.03 -25.58 -24.46
CA LEU A 636 -0.95 -24.79 -23.74
C LEU A 636 -0.52 -23.32 -23.58
N ARG A 637 0.73 -23.06 -23.20
CA ARG A 637 1.30 -21.70 -23.08
C ARG A 637 1.30 -20.96 -24.42
N SER A 638 1.72 -21.62 -25.50
CA SER A 638 1.65 -21.04 -26.85
C SER A 638 0.21 -20.76 -27.29
N CYS A 639 -0.72 -21.66 -26.96
CA CYS A 639 -2.15 -21.45 -27.24
C CYS A 639 -2.73 -20.31 -26.41
N HIS A 640 -2.32 -20.18 -25.14
CA HIS A 640 -2.69 -19.11 -24.23
C HIS A 640 -2.22 -17.73 -24.73
N GLU A 641 -0.97 -17.59 -25.15
CA GLU A 641 -0.45 -16.35 -25.74
C GLU A 641 -1.24 -15.93 -26.99
N LYS A 642 -1.51 -16.88 -27.90
CA LYS A 642 -2.33 -16.64 -29.09
C LYS A 642 -3.77 -16.28 -28.74
N ALA A 643 -4.33 -16.87 -27.69
CA ALA A 643 -5.67 -16.57 -27.19
C ALA A 643 -5.75 -15.16 -26.58
N LEU A 644 -4.73 -14.71 -25.85
CA LEU A 644 -4.67 -13.34 -25.32
C LEU A 644 -4.65 -12.29 -26.45
N LEU A 645 -3.94 -12.56 -27.55
CA LEU A 645 -3.96 -11.71 -28.75
C LEU A 645 -5.35 -11.70 -29.41
N LYS A 646 -6.02 -12.84 -29.54
CA LYS A 646 -7.38 -12.91 -30.12
C LYS A 646 -8.47 -12.37 -29.20
N LYS A 647 -8.24 -12.37 -27.89
CA LYS A 647 -9.18 -11.84 -26.89
C LYS A 647 -9.45 -10.36 -27.13
N SER A 648 -8.43 -9.58 -27.49
CA SER A 648 -8.60 -8.15 -27.80
C SER A 648 -9.48 -7.92 -29.04
N GLU A 649 -9.42 -8.82 -30.04
CA GLU A 649 -10.27 -8.77 -31.24
C GLU A 649 -11.73 -9.20 -30.95
N LEU A 650 -11.94 -10.14 -30.02
CA LEU A 650 -13.26 -10.71 -29.70
C LEU A 650 -14.02 -9.94 -28.60
N SER A 651 -13.34 -9.14 -27.79
CA SER A 651 -13.93 -8.39 -26.68
C SER A 651 -15.12 -7.52 -27.12
N ASP A 652 -14.98 -6.83 -28.26
CA ASP A 652 -16.01 -5.94 -28.81
C ASP A 652 -17.33 -6.65 -29.18
N ARG A 653 -17.28 -7.96 -29.42
CA ARG A 653 -18.47 -8.77 -29.70
C ARG A 653 -19.20 -9.15 -28.42
N PHE A 654 -18.47 -9.32 -27.32
CA PHE A 654 -19.03 -9.71 -26.03
C PHE A 654 -19.74 -8.55 -25.31
N ASP A 655 -19.28 -7.31 -25.49
CA ASP A 655 -19.93 -6.11 -24.95
C ASP A 655 -21.32 -5.83 -25.58
N LYS A 656 -21.68 -6.53 -26.68
CA LYS A 656 -23.00 -6.44 -27.32
C LYS A 656 -24.02 -7.43 -26.76
N PHE A 657 -23.62 -8.38 -25.92
CA PHE A 657 -24.55 -9.34 -25.31
C PHE A 657 -25.15 -8.75 -24.03
N SER A 658 -26.45 -8.49 -24.05
CA SER A 658 -27.23 -8.17 -22.85
C SER A 658 -27.79 -9.45 -22.23
N VAL A 659 -27.78 -9.54 -20.90
CA VAL A 659 -28.48 -10.63 -20.19
C VAL A 659 -29.98 -10.53 -20.50
N ASN A 660 -30.56 -11.63 -20.97
CA ASN A 660 -31.99 -11.71 -21.23
C ASN A 660 -32.77 -11.55 -19.91
N SER A 661 -33.65 -10.54 -19.85
CA SER A 661 -34.45 -10.20 -18.66
C SER A 661 -35.40 -11.31 -18.19
N ALA A 662 -35.59 -12.37 -18.99
CA ALA A 662 -36.31 -13.59 -18.60
C ALA A 662 -35.56 -14.45 -17.55
N TRP A 663 -34.33 -14.07 -17.19
CA TRP A 663 -33.59 -14.64 -16.05
C TRP A 663 -33.92 -13.96 -14.71
N GLY A 664 -34.89 -13.04 -14.65
CA GLY A 664 -35.40 -12.45 -13.41
C GLY A 664 -36.14 -13.45 -12.54
#